data_AF-A0A368UMY0-F1
#
_entry.id   AF-A0A368UMY0-F1
#
_cell.length_a   1.000
_cell.length_b   1.000
_cell.length_c   1.000
_cell.angle_alpha   90.00
_cell.angle_beta   90.00
_cell.angle_gamma   90.00
#
_symmetry.space_group_name_H-M   'P 1'
#
loop_
_entity.id
_entity.type
_entity.pdbx_description
1 polymer ?
#
loop_
_entity_poly.entity_id
_entity_poly.type
_entity_poly.pdbx_seq_one_letter_code
_entity_poly.pdbx_strand_id
1 'polypeptide(L)'
;MAQKKGQPKQPYHERVAEEVIKALEEGTAPWIKPWEPGQQPDRPTNALTGKPYRGWNSVYLSMMQKGDDPRWCTYKQAKELGAQVRKGEKGSVVQYWQFREKQLVKDDQGKPVLDDEGKKQYRNVELERPKVFHAVVFHASQIDGMPPLPPRKEKPEWERHQAAEQMLEASGASIHHDQNDRAFYRPSTDQIHLPPKGQFPSADNYYATALHEVGHWTGHPSRLDRDLSHPFGSEGYAKEELRAELSSYMLGTELGIGHDPGQHTAYIGSWIKALKEDPNEIFRASRDAEKIVDFMQGLVQEQEQTLEKAQVQEQLVAELEEASQEALEGYKSIDSWRNLEATAKSFGITATLARSEEEEGAMVVRYERDGEALPMQTELMPGDGKALTSVDGQRVEGTGFTSDPEWQSDAIKKAITPMLEQQVNQRLEAGQGLAAHPWQLADDPEAYGERAGHWILVTHDDENELPGGVYPDQELAEQQAGYINRLAAGLAEVRDGRMTGEGLNAVAMTMQVPGEYGVQPLLNAEIETWNGTTQVRGCQEFEDDNGEKYIEEAPAEEAQFFGVYVGQEDGRMMWHSDHPTQEQANAVSQRLEAIHTQAKVYQSQEVQEQSQSRSQAQAREANSMETPKQEAQQQTAQEKTWLNVPYREKNEAKKHGARWDREAKSWYAPEGTNLAPLAKWLPENNAIRQEPPQDPRAEFAEALKDAGLKIDGMPQMDGKLHRVPVEGDEKGRTSGAYKGYLDGHPAGFIQNFKSGLKTNWKATGQRLNPAEIAKLEREAEAKRQAREREREATYNAKSEAITQELATLPDAPADHPYLKNKGLDAAGHAFGAKQDDQGNLVIPIEDKDGKVWSAQRIGPNGFKGYEKDAKVAGCYQVVGGKSALEAQDEHEPVLISTGFGTSASIHMATGRPVVVAFQDNNLEDVAKEFKQQYPERTIAILGDDDRHLPERTPPLPNSGREKATAAAKAVGGRALFPQFTAQEKGREFTDFSDLHRTRGLAAVQRQVEQGLAQARGKVNAQNQREQALEKAQERGKEHDDQKRSRGPARGEARGLSL
;
A
#
# COMPACT_ATOMS: atom_id res chain seq x y z
N MET A 1 31.24 -19.66 -43.95
CA MET A 1 30.84 -19.01 -45.22
C MET A 1 31.51 -17.64 -45.28
N ALA A 2 32.24 -17.34 -46.37
CA ALA A 2 32.86 -16.03 -46.57
C ALA A 2 31.82 -15.08 -47.20
N GLN A 3 31.48 -13.98 -46.51
CA GLN A 3 30.55 -12.95 -47.01
C GLN A 3 31.15 -12.24 -48.24
N LYS A 4 30.35 -12.10 -49.30
CA LYS A 4 30.68 -11.31 -50.50
C LYS A 4 30.85 -9.83 -50.13
N LYS A 5 31.94 -9.20 -50.59
CA LYS A 5 32.19 -7.75 -50.45
C LYS A 5 31.05 -6.94 -51.10
N GLY A 6 30.41 -6.06 -50.33
CA GLY A 6 29.46 -5.05 -50.86
C GLY A 6 28.06 -5.03 -50.23
N GLN A 7 27.70 -6.01 -49.38
CA GLN A 7 26.45 -5.93 -48.60
C GLN A 7 26.68 -5.15 -47.29
N PRO A 8 25.73 -4.29 -46.86
CA PRO A 8 25.79 -3.67 -45.55
C PRO A 8 25.87 -4.76 -44.48
N LYS A 9 26.82 -4.64 -43.55
CA LYS A 9 26.94 -5.58 -42.44
C LYS A 9 25.67 -5.51 -41.60
N GLN A 10 25.03 -6.65 -41.40
CA GLN A 10 23.89 -6.78 -40.51
C GLN A 10 24.19 -6.13 -39.14
N PRO A 11 23.31 -5.24 -38.64
CA PRO A 11 23.44 -4.61 -37.34
C PRO A 11 23.67 -5.63 -36.21
N TYR A 12 24.44 -5.23 -35.20
CA TYR A 12 24.81 -6.13 -34.09
C TYR A 12 23.58 -6.64 -33.31
N HIS A 13 22.63 -5.77 -33.02
CA HIS A 13 21.42 -6.10 -32.26
C HIS A 13 20.51 -7.10 -33.00
N GLU A 14 20.37 -6.96 -34.33
CA GLU A 14 19.64 -7.93 -35.17
C GLU A 14 20.30 -9.31 -35.15
N ARG A 15 21.62 -9.37 -35.35
CA ARG A 15 22.36 -10.65 -35.30
C ARG A 15 22.24 -11.32 -33.93
N VAL A 16 22.33 -10.54 -32.87
CA VAL A 16 22.15 -11.01 -31.49
C VAL A 16 20.74 -11.58 -31.30
N ALA A 17 19.71 -10.85 -31.71
CA ALA A 17 18.33 -11.33 -31.59
C ALA A 17 18.12 -12.62 -32.38
N GLU A 18 18.69 -12.76 -33.59
CA GLU A 18 18.64 -14.00 -34.37
C GLU A 18 19.32 -15.17 -33.66
N GLU A 19 20.48 -14.95 -33.04
CA GLU A 19 21.18 -15.98 -32.24
C GLU A 19 20.33 -16.42 -31.03
N VAL A 20 19.65 -15.47 -30.37
CA VAL A 20 18.74 -15.76 -29.24
C VAL A 20 17.49 -16.48 -29.69
N ILE A 21 16.84 -16.02 -30.76
CA ILE A 21 15.67 -16.67 -31.35
C ILE A 21 16.02 -18.11 -31.70
N LYS A 22 17.17 -18.34 -32.33
CA LYS A 22 17.63 -19.69 -32.64
C LYS A 22 17.82 -20.53 -31.38
N ALA A 23 18.46 -20.00 -30.34
CA ALA A 23 18.65 -20.72 -29.09
C ALA A 23 17.31 -21.03 -28.38
N LEU A 24 16.33 -20.12 -28.46
CA LEU A 24 14.97 -20.34 -27.97
C LEU A 24 14.24 -21.42 -28.78
N GLU A 25 14.32 -21.38 -30.12
CA GLU A 25 13.73 -22.38 -31.03
C GLU A 25 14.35 -23.77 -30.83
N GLU A 26 15.65 -23.84 -30.50
CA GLU A 26 16.37 -25.09 -30.24
C GLU A 26 16.28 -25.57 -28.77
N GLY A 27 15.67 -24.79 -27.87
CA GLY A 27 15.59 -25.13 -26.44
C GLY A 27 16.94 -25.05 -25.71
N THR A 28 17.91 -24.32 -26.25
CA THR A 28 19.29 -24.24 -25.73
C THR A 28 19.63 -22.93 -25.03
N ALA A 29 18.71 -21.95 -25.02
CA ALA A 29 18.94 -20.72 -24.27
C ALA A 29 19.03 -21.03 -22.76
N PRO A 30 19.98 -20.42 -22.03
CA PRO A 30 20.27 -20.84 -20.66
C PRO A 30 19.12 -20.59 -19.68
N TRP A 31 18.27 -19.59 -19.89
CA TRP A 31 17.08 -19.32 -19.07
C TRP A 31 15.83 -20.11 -19.51
N ILE A 32 15.96 -21.07 -20.42
CA ILE A 32 14.88 -22.03 -20.73
C ILE A 32 15.35 -23.48 -20.61
N LYS A 33 16.60 -23.69 -20.20
CA LYS A 33 17.14 -25.01 -19.91
C LYS A 33 16.88 -25.32 -18.43
N PRO A 34 16.35 -26.51 -18.09
CA PRO A 34 16.28 -26.93 -16.71
C PRO A 34 17.70 -27.13 -16.17
N TRP A 35 18.04 -26.40 -15.12
CA TRP A 35 19.29 -26.53 -14.39
C TRP A 35 19.02 -27.14 -13.03
N GLU A 36 19.62 -28.31 -12.80
CA GLU A 36 19.62 -28.92 -11.49
C GLU A 36 20.41 -28.05 -10.50
N PRO A 37 20.03 -28.07 -9.20
CA PRO A 37 20.70 -27.29 -8.17
C PRO A 37 22.21 -27.60 -8.13
N GLY A 38 23.04 -26.56 -8.10
CA GLY A 38 24.49 -26.68 -8.14
C GLY A 38 25.10 -27.09 -9.50
N GLN A 39 24.31 -27.51 -10.50
CA GLN A 39 24.83 -27.87 -11.85
C GLN A 39 24.84 -26.70 -12.84
N GLN A 40 24.21 -25.59 -12.49
CA GLN A 40 24.24 -24.38 -13.29
C GLN A 40 25.66 -23.80 -13.34
N PRO A 41 26.21 -23.47 -14.52
CA PRO A 41 27.52 -22.87 -14.62
C PRO A 41 27.57 -21.54 -13.88
N ASP A 42 28.70 -21.24 -13.24
CA ASP A 42 28.91 -19.95 -12.60
C ASP A 42 28.77 -18.82 -13.63
N ARG A 43 28.34 -17.66 -13.13
CA ARG A 43 28.17 -16.46 -13.95
C ARG A 43 29.44 -16.16 -14.76
N PRO A 44 29.36 -15.82 -16.05
CA PRO A 44 30.54 -15.49 -16.85
C PRO A 44 31.37 -14.38 -16.19
N THR A 45 32.67 -14.60 -16.04
CA THR A 45 33.60 -13.67 -15.38
C THR A 45 34.76 -13.31 -16.29
N ASN A 46 35.33 -12.11 -16.08
CA ASN A 46 36.56 -11.75 -16.77
C ASN A 46 37.76 -12.46 -16.14
N ALA A 47 38.51 -13.22 -16.93
CA ALA A 47 39.60 -14.06 -16.42
C ALA A 47 40.75 -13.29 -15.76
N LEU A 48 40.97 -12.02 -16.15
CA LEU A 48 42.06 -11.20 -15.62
C LEU A 48 41.63 -10.44 -14.36
N THR A 49 40.43 -9.87 -14.35
CA THR A 49 39.96 -9.03 -13.24
C THR A 49 39.12 -9.77 -12.19
N GLY A 50 38.65 -10.97 -12.50
CA GLY A 50 37.71 -11.73 -11.68
C GLY A 50 36.29 -11.16 -11.65
N LYS A 51 36.02 -10.02 -12.31
CA LYS A 51 34.71 -9.37 -12.25
C LYS A 51 33.67 -10.09 -13.12
N PRO A 52 32.44 -10.32 -12.62
CA PRO A 52 31.36 -10.88 -13.42
C PRO A 52 30.94 -9.93 -14.54
N TYR A 53 30.56 -10.49 -15.69
CA TYR A 53 29.89 -9.75 -16.76
C TYR A 53 28.45 -9.43 -16.34
N ARG A 54 27.92 -8.31 -16.84
CA ARG A 54 26.60 -7.76 -16.45
C ARG A 54 25.65 -7.60 -17.62
N GLY A 55 24.35 -7.59 -17.32
CA GLY A 55 23.25 -7.41 -18.26
C GLY A 55 23.34 -8.39 -19.43
N TRP A 56 23.11 -7.89 -20.64
CA TRP A 56 23.14 -8.70 -21.87
C TRP A 56 24.45 -9.49 -22.05
N ASN A 57 25.62 -8.94 -21.68
CA ASN A 57 26.87 -9.69 -21.84
C ASN A 57 26.90 -10.96 -20.96
N SER A 58 26.31 -10.92 -19.77
CA SER A 58 26.22 -12.08 -18.89
C SER A 58 25.38 -13.18 -19.54
N VAL A 59 24.19 -12.80 -20.01
CA VAL A 59 23.23 -13.71 -20.67
C VAL A 59 23.84 -14.31 -21.95
N TYR A 60 24.42 -13.46 -22.80
CA TYR A 60 25.05 -13.86 -24.04
C TYR A 60 26.22 -14.83 -23.84
N LEU A 61 27.12 -14.50 -22.91
CA LEU A 61 28.28 -15.34 -22.67
C LEU A 61 27.90 -16.67 -22.01
N SER A 62 26.85 -16.69 -21.18
CA SER A 62 26.30 -17.94 -20.63
C SER A 62 25.79 -18.86 -21.75
N MET A 63 25.12 -18.29 -22.75
CA MET A 63 24.63 -19.03 -23.93
C MET A 63 25.79 -19.56 -24.81
N MET A 64 26.92 -18.83 -24.85
CA MET A 64 28.09 -19.21 -25.64
C MET A 64 29.10 -20.09 -24.89
N GLN A 65 28.88 -20.32 -23.60
CA GLN A 65 29.81 -21.02 -22.72
C GLN A 65 29.93 -22.50 -23.11
N LYS A 66 31.15 -23.04 -22.99
CA LYS A 66 31.45 -24.43 -23.34
C LYS A 66 32.08 -25.14 -22.15
N GLY A 67 31.26 -25.92 -21.45
CA GLY A 67 31.66 -26.58 -20.19
C GLY A 67 31.60 -25.61 -19.01
N ASP A 68 32.29 -25.97 -17.92
CA ASP A 68 32.02 -25.37 -16.62
C ASP A 68 32.94 -24.20 -16.26
N ASP A 69 33.95 -23.87 -17.08
CA ASP A 69 34.85 -22.74 -16.81
C ASP A 69 34.16 -21.40 -17.16
N PRO A 70 33.84 -20.53 -16.19
CA PRO A 70 33.07 -19.32 -16.45
C PRO A 70 33.92 -18.19 -17.05
N ARG A 71 35.23 -18.40 -17.25
CA ARG A 71 36.16 -17.30 -17.52
C ARG A 71 36.24 -16.95 -19.00
N TRP A 72 36.15 -15.65 -19.27
CA TRP A 72 36.30 -15.06 -20.60
C TRP A 72 37.33 -13.93 -20.56
N CYS A 73 38.10 -13.77 -21.63
CA CYS A 73 39.01 -12.63 -21.74
C CYS A 73 39.29 -12.24 -23.19
N THR A 74 39.70 -10.99 -23.42
CA THR A 74 40.14 -10.57 -24.75
C THR A 74 41.48 -11.21 -25.10
N TYR A 75 41.83 -11.26 -26.40
CA TYR A 75 43.14 -11.76 -26.83
C TYR A 75 44.33 -11.08 -26.11
N LYS A 76 44.23 -9.77 -25.86
CA LYS A 76 45.27 -9.02 -25.14
C LYS A 76 45.39 -9.47 -23.68
N GLN A 77 44.26 -9.65 -23.00
CA GLN A 77 44.22 -10.13 -21.63
C GLN A 77 44.73 -11.58 -21.52
N ALA A 78 44.41 -12.45 -22.48
CA ALA A 78 44.97 -13.80 -22.53
C ALA A 78 46.50 -13.76 -22.58
N LYS A 79 47.06 -12.90 -23.45
CA LYS A 79 48.52 -12.70 -23.55
C LYS A 79 49.13 -12.16 -22.26
N GLU A 80 48.44 -11.26 -21.57
CA GLU A 80 48.87 -10.71 -20.28
C GLU A 80 48.91 -11.77 -19.18
N LEU A 81 47.99 -12.73 -19.21
CA LEU A 81 47.99 -13.92 -18.35
C LEU A 81 49.04 -14.98 -18.73
N GLY A 82 49.86 -14.72 -19.76
CA GLY A 82 50.81 -15.71 -20.29
C GLY A 82 50.17 -16.85 -21.08
N ALA A 83 48.88 -16.71 -21.42
CA ALA A 83 48.08 -17.69 -22.13
C ALA A 83 47.93 -17.32 -23.63
N GLN A 84 47.56 -18.29 -24.47
CA GLN A 84 47.47 -18.11 -25.91
C GLN A 84 46.16 -18.65 -26.47
N VAL A 85 45.37 -17.77 -27.10
CA VAL A 85 44.19 -18.20 -27.86
C VAL A 85 44.63 -19.11 -29.01
N ARG A 86 44.02 -20.30 -29.13
CA ARG A 86 44.39 -21.26 -30.18
C ARG A 86 44.10 -20.72 -31.58
N LYS A 87 44.97 -21.11 -32.52
CA LYS A 87 44.84 -20.70 -33.92
C LYS A 87 43.53 -21.25 -34.51
N GLY A 88 42.72 -20.35 -35.07
CA GLY A 88 41.46 -20.70 -35.74
C GLY A 88 40.21 -20.58 -34.85
N GLU A 89 40.38 -20.38 -33.54
CA GLU A 89 39.27 -20.09 -32.62
C GLU A 89 38.59 -18.76 -32.96
N LYS A 90 37.28 -18.70 -32.74
CA LYS A 90 36.46 -17.51 -32.95
C LYS A 90 35.98 -16.98 -31.61
N GLY A 91 36.19 -15.69 -31.38
CA GLY A 91 35.72 -15.03 -30.15
C GLY A 91 34.29 -14.53 -30.27
N SER A 92 33.67 -14.33 -29.10
CA SER A 92 32.34 -13.78 -28.91
C SER A 92 32.41 -12.26 -28.74
N VAL A 93 31.45 -11.53 -29.29
CA VAL A 93 31.43 -10.06 -29.19
C VAL A 93 30.62 -9.63 -27.98
N VAL A 94 31.22 -8.85 -27.10
CA VAL A 94 30.54 -8.18 -25.98
C VAL A 94 30.42 -6.68 -26.25
N GLN A 95 29.41 -6.05 -25.68
CA GLN A 95 29.14 -4.62 -25.85
C GLN A 95 29.20 -3.89 -24.50
N TYR A 96 29.81 -2.71 -24.46
CA TYR A 96 29.75 -1.85 -23.29
C TYR A 96 29.56 -0.39 -23.67
N TRP A 97 28.96 0.36 -22.75
CA TRP A 97 28.62 1.76 -22.94
C TRP A 97 29.56 2.65 -22.13
N GLN A 98 30.16 3.63 -22.80
CA GLN A 98 30.96 4.66 -22.15
C GLN A 98 30.14 5.93 -22.03
N PHE A 99 29.82 6.28 -20.79
CA PHE A 99 29.10 7.51 -20.45
C PHE A 99 30.02 8.68 -20.12
N ARG A 100 31.28 8.39 -19.74
CA ARG A 100 32.26 9.40 -19.31
C ARG A 100 33.58 9.21 -20.05
N GLU A 101 34.21 10.31 -20.44
CA GLU A 101 35.52 10.33 -21.07
C GLU A 101 36.52 11.08 -20.19
N LYS A 102 37.71 10.52 -20.00
CA LYS A 102 38.81 11.23 -19.33
C LYS A 102 39.36 12.29 -20.27
N GLN A 103 39.12 13.55 -19.95
CA GLN A 103 39.70 14.68 -20.67
C GLN A 103 40.85 15.28 -19.87
N LEU A 104 41.92 15.62 -20.58
CA LEU A 104 43.06 16.30 -19.99
C LEU A 104 42.63 17.68 -19.48
N VAL A 105 42.86 17.97 -18.20
CA VAL A 105 42.60 19.30 -17.65
C VAL A 105 43.60 20.26 -18.29
N LYS A 106 43.09 21.33 -18.88
CA LYS A 106 43.89 22.38 -19.50
C LYS A 106 43.68 23.68 -18.76
N ASP A 107 44.75 24.47 -18.63
CA ASP A 107 44.68 25.83 -18.13
C ASP A 107 44.05 26.78 -19.17
N ASP A 108 43.88 28.05 -18.79
CA ASP A 108 43.31 29.11 -19.64
C ASP A 108 44.13 29.39 -20.91
N GLN A 109 45.35 28.83 -21.01
CA GLN A 109 46.21 28.90 -22.19
C GLN A 109 46.22 27.59 -23.01
N GLY A 110 45.38 26.62 -22.64
CA GLY A 110 45.25 25.34 -23.32
C GLY A 110 46.37 24.33 -23.02
N LYS A 111 47.24 24.60 -22.04
CA LYS A 111 48.32 23.68 -21.64
C LYS A 111 47.83 22.67 -20.59
N PRO A 112 48.37 21.44 -20.59
CA PRO A 112 48.01 20.43 -19.60
C PRO A 112 48.33 20.89 -18.18
N VAL A 113 47.33 20.87 -17.29
CA VAL A 113 47.54 21.07 -15.85
C VAL A 113 48.26 19.84 -15.29
N LEU A 114 49.32 20.07 -14.52
CA LEU A 114 50.08 19.02 -13.85
C LEU A 114 49.71 18.99 -12.36
N ASP A 115 49.73 17.81 -11.74
CA ASP A 115 49.62 17.65 -10.29
C ASP A 115 50.97 17.91 -9.60
N ASP A 116 50.97 17.83 -8.27
CA ASP A 116 52.14 18.08 -7.41
C ASP A 116 53.30 17.09 -7.67
N GLU A 117 53.04 15.99 -8.39
CA GLU A 117 54.03 15.01 -8.83
C GLU A 117 54.50 15.22 -10.29
N GLY A 118 54.03 16.29 -10.94
CA GLY A 118 54.35 16.61 -12.34
C GLY A 118 53.61 15.73 -13.37
N LYS A 119 52.59 14.98 -12.97
CA LYS A 119 51.76 14.18 -13.88
C LYS A 119 50.57 14.99 -14.38
N LYS A 120 50.15 14.70 -15.60
CA LYS A 120 48.99 15.32 -16.25
C LYS A 120 47.71 15.02 -15.48
N GLN A 121 46.97 16.07 -15.13
CA GLN A 121 45.65 15.96 -14.51
C GLN A 121 44.56 15.68 -15.55
N TYR A 122 43.60 14.83 -15.19
CA TYR A 122 42.46 14.47 -16.03
C TYR A 122 41.16 14.68 -15.25
N ARG A 123 40.12 15.22 -15.90
CA ARG A 123 38.74 15.21 -15.37
C ARG A 123 37.88 14.23 -16.16
N ASN A 124 36.96 13.56 -15.46
CA ASN A 124 35.91 12.80 -16.14
C ASN A 124 34.86 13.80 -16.65
N VAL A 125 34.62 13.81 -17.95
CA VAL A 125 33.56 14.60 -18.58
C VAL A 125 32.47 13.65 -19.03
N GLU A 126 31.22 13.96 -18.66
CA GLU A 126 30.06 13.20 -19.11
C GLU A 126 29.79 13.46 -20.59
N LEU A 127 29.54 12.40 -21.35
CA LEU A 127 29.31 12.48 -22.79
C LEU A 127 27.83 12.76 -23.03
N GLU A 128 27.52 13.83 -23.78
CA GLU A 128 26.14 14.13 -24.23
C GLU A 128 25.47 12.95 -24.94
N ARG A 129 26.27 12.12 -25.61
CA ARG A 129 25.83 10.86 -26.22
C ARG A 129 26.77 9.73 -25.80
N PRO A 130 26.27 8.74 -25.04
CA PRO A 130 27.04 7.57 -24.67
C PRO A 130 27.62 6.84 -25.90
N LYS A 131 28.89 6.47 -25.83
CA LYS A 131 29.58 5.76 -26.91
C LYS A 131 29.47 4.25 -26.69
N VAL A 132 29.04 3.53 -27.71
CA VAL A 132 28.97 2.06 -27.69
C VAL A 132 30.28 1.47 -28.19
N PHE A 133 30.89 0.62 -27.38
CA PHE A 133 32.08 -0.13 -27.74
C PHE A 133 31.78 -1.63 -27.84
N HIS A 134 32.53 -2.29 -28.70
CA HIS A 134 32.48 -3.73 -28.87
C HIS A 134 33.86 -4.30 -28.61
N ALA A 135 33.93 -5.40 -27.85
CA ALA A 135 35.15 -6.14 -27.63
C ALA A 135 34.94 -7.61 -28.00
N VAL A 136 36.01 -8.26 -28.49
CA VAL A 136 36.01 -9.69 -28.77
C VAL A 136 36.66 -10.41 -27.60
N VAL A 137 35.92 -11.32 -26.98
CA VAL A 137 36.36 -12.16 -25.87
C VAL A 137 36.37 -13.63 -26.28
N PHE A 138 37.26 -14.40 -25.67
CA PHE A 138 37.43 -15.83 -25.88
C PHE A 138 37.16 -16.55 -24.57
N HIS A 139 36.46 -17.66 -24.65
CA HIS A 139 36.19 -18.53 -23.51
C HIS A 139 37.48 -19.26 -23.10
N ALA A 140 37.66 -19.56 -21.82
CA ALA A 140 38.86 -20.22 -21.29
C ALA A 140 39.20 -21.53 -22.05
N SER A 141 38.19 -22.31 -22.44
CA SER A 141 38.42 -23.54 -23.22
C SER A 141 39.08 -23.29 -24.58
N GLN A 142 39.07 -22.07 -25.13
CA GLN A 142 39.69 -21.67 -26.40
C GLN A 142 41.16 -21.23 -26.26
N ILE A 143 41.68 -21.21 -25.03
CA ILE A 143 42.95 -20.58 -24.69
C ILE A 143 43.86 -21.62 -24.01
N ASP A 144 45.04 -21.84 -24.59
CA ASP A 144 46.05 -22.71 -24.00
C ASP A 144 46.87 -21.93 -22.97
N GLY A 145 47.25 -22.59 -21.86
CA GLY A 145 48.04 -21.98 -20.80
C GLY A 145 47.24 -21.09 -19.83
N MET A 146 45.91 -21.22 -19.80
CA MET A 146 45.09 -20.56 -18.79
C MET A 146 45.47 -21.01 -17.38
N PRO A 147 45.50 -20.10 -16.37
CA PRO A 147 45.66 -20.49 -14.99
C PRO A 147 44.60 -21.53 -14.58
N PRO A 148 44.93 -22.50 -13.72
CA PRO A 148 43.96 -23.49 -13.27
C PRO A 148 42.75 -22.80 -12.65
N LEU A 149 41.56 -23.27 -12.98
CA LEU A 149 40.33 -22.78 -12.36
C LEU A 149 40.37 -23.21 -10.88
N PRO A 150 40.19 -22.28 -9.92
CA PRO A 150 40.02 -22.68 -8.53
C PRO A 150 38.82 -23.65 -8.43
N PRO A 151 38.91 -24.68 -7.57
CA PRO A 151 37.80 -25.62 -7.43
C PRO A 151 36.56 -24.86 -7.00
N ARG A 152 35.45 -25.15 -7.68
CA ARG A 152 34.15 -24.59 -7.32
C ARG A 152 33.82 -25.01 -5.89
N LYS A 153 33.57 -24.04 -5.02
CA LYS A 153 33.00 -24.29 -3.69
C LYS A 153 31.50 -24.41 -3.86
N GLU A 154 31.02 -25.64 -4.04
CA GLU A 154 29.58 -25.89 -4.02
C GLU A 154 29.04 -25.58 -2.63
N LYS A 155 28.05 -24.67 -2.57
CA LYS A 155 27.34 -24.38 -1.34
C LYS A 155 26.46 -25.57 -0.99
N PRO A 156 26.49 -26.08 0.25
CA PRO A 156 25.58 -27.13 0.67
C PRO A 156 24.13 -26.63 0.58
N GLU A 157 23.19 -27.57 0.39
CA GLU A 157 21.77 -27.29 0.18
C GLU A 157 21.18 -26.28 1.18
N TRP A 158 21.42 -26.49 2.48
CA TRP A 158 20.90 -25.62 3.53
C TRP A 158 21.40 -24.17 3.43
N GLU A 159 22.64 -23.95 2.98
CA GLU A 159 23.21 -22.59 2.82
C GLU A 159 22.58 -21.89 1.62
N ARG A 160 22.30 -22.64 0.54
CA ARG A 160 21.61 -22.12 -0.65
C ARG A 160 20.17 -21.73 -0.32
N HIS A 161 19.45 -22.59 0.39
CA HIS A 161 18.07 -22.35 0.81
C HIS A 161 17.96 -21.22 1.83
N GLN A 162 18.91 -21.14 2.78
CA GLN A 162 18.97 -20.03 3.73
C GLN A 162 19.18 -18.69 3.01
N ALA A 163 20.08 -18.63 2.03
CA ALA A 163 20.29 -17.41 1.25
C ALA A 163 19.05 -17.03 0.42
N ALA A 164 18.31 -18.02 -0.10
CA ALA A 164 17.05 -17.77 -0.80
C ALA A 164 15.94 -17.26 0.16
N GLU A 165 15.78 -17.86 1.34
CA GLU A 165 14.81 -17.37 2.34
C GLU A 165 15.17 -15.97 2.81
N GLN A 166 16.45 -15.69 3.10
CA GLN A 166 16.89 -14.35 3.50
C GLN A 166 16.54 -13.32 2.42
N MET A 167 16.70 -13.66 1.14
CA MET A 167 16.31 -12.80 0.03
C MET A 167 14.79 -12.58 -0.05
N LEU A 168 13.98 -13.62 0.17
CA LEU A 168 12.52 -13.50 0.20
C LEU A 168 12.05 -12.68 1.43
N GLU A 169 12.66 -12.87 2.58
CA GLU A 169 12.35 -12.12 3.81
C GLU A 169 12.75 -10.65 3.68
N ALA A 170 13.97 -10.36 3.19
CA ALA A 170 14.44 -9.00 2.93
C ALA A 170 13.56 -8.26 1.92
N SER A 171 12.92 -8.99 1.01
CA SER A 171 11.99 -8.40 0.04
C SER A 171 10.76 -7.75 0.70
N GLY A 172 10.34 -8.25 1.86
CA GLY A 172 9.08 -7.85 2.49
C GLY A 172 7.83 -8.20 1.66
N ALA A 173 7.96 -8.98 0.59
CA ALA A 173 6.83 -9.35 -0.26
C ALA A 173 5.81 -10.18 0.52
N SER A 174 4.52 -9.85 0.36
CA SER A 174 3.43 -10.64 0.94
C SER A 174 3.22 -11.92 0.12
N ILE A 175 3.86 -13.01 0.55
CA ILE A 175 3.80 -14.33 -0.11
C ILE A 175 2.74 -15.20 0.58
N HIS A 176 1.72 -15.61 -0.18
CA HIS A 176 0.64 -16.48 0.27
C HIS A 176 0.75 -17.86 -0.40
N HIS A 177 0.59 -18.93 0.38
CA HIS A 177 0.59 -20.31 -0.13
C HIS A 177 -0.84 -20.85 -0.30
N ASP A 178 -1.67 -20.12 -1.06
CA ASP A 178 -3.12 -20.35 -1.17
C ASP A 178 -3.56 -20.92 -2.53
N GLN A 179 -2.62 -21.19 -3.44
CA GLN A 179 -2.92 -21.76 -4.76
C GLN A 179 -2.78 -23.28 -4.77
N ASN A 180 -3.44 -23.94 -5.72
CA ASN A 180 -3.36 -25.40 -5.83
C ASN A 180 -2.33 -25.88 -6.86
N ASP A 181 -2.15 -25.16 -7.96
CA ASP A 181 -1.32 -25.61 -9.09
C ASP A 181 -0.70 -24.44 -9.87
N ARG A 182 -0.76 -23.22 -9.33
CA ARG A 182 -0.30 -22.00 -10.01
C ARG A 182 0.49 -21.10 -9.07
N ALA A 183 1.53 -20.49 -9.60
CA ALA A 183 2.23 -19.37 -9.00
C ALA A 183 1.92 -18.10 -9.81
N PHE A 184 1.71 -16.97 -9.13
CA PHE A 184 1.59 -15.66 -9.78
C PHE A 184 1.76 -14.51 -8.79
N TYR A 185 2.30 -13.40 -9.27
CA TYR A 185 2.19 -12.08 -8.66
C TYR A 185 0.89 -11.37 -9.08
N ARG A 186 0.19 -10.73 -8.12
CA ARG A 186 -1.03 -9.95 -8.34
C ARG A 186 -0.75 -8.45 -8.14
N PRO A 187 -0.61 -7.64 -9.21
CA PRO A 187 -0.29 -6.22 -9.09
C PRO A 187 -1.31 -5.38 -8.32
N SER A 188 -2.60 -5.73 -8.37
CA SER A 188 -3.66 -4.91 -7.76
C SER A 188 -3.68 -4.92 -6.23
N THR A 189 -3.14 -5.98 -5.61
CA THR A 189 -3.06 -6.12 -4.15
C THR A 189 -1.63 -6.22 -3.66
N ASP A 190 -0.65 -6.08 -4.56
CA ASP A 190 0.78 -6.21 -4.29
C ASP A 190 1.14 -7.51 -3.51
N GLN A 191 0.64 -8.64 -3.99
CA GLN A 191 0.77 -9.94 -3.32
C GLN A 191 1.28 -11.03 -4.26
N ILE A 192 2.12 -11.92 -3.76
CA ILE A 192 2.58 -13.13 -4.45
C ILE A 192 1.75 -14.31 -3.95
N HIS A 193 1.24 -15.12 -4.87
CA HIS A 193 0.45 -16.30 -4.57
C HIS A 193 1.15 -17.54 -5.14
N LEU A 194 1.49 -18.48 -4.28
CA LEU A 194 2.19 -19.72 -4.60
C LEU A 194 1.37 -20.94 -4.17
N PRO A 195 1.62 -22.13 -4.74
CA PRO A 195 1.17 -23.38 -4.15
C PRO A 195 1.86 -23.66 -2.80
N PRO A 196 1.28 -24.47 -1.90
CA PRO A 196 1.95 -24.94 -0.69
C PRO A 196 3.34 -25.50 -0.97
N LYS A 197 4.34 -25.14 -0.15
CA LYS A 197 5.75 -25.57 -0.32
C LYS A 197 5.88 -27.09 -0.56
N GLY A 198 5.08 -27.90 0.13
CA GLY A 198 5.10 -29.37 0.02
C GLY A 198 4.54 -29.94 -1.30
N GLN A 199 3.98 -29.13 -2.20
CA GLN A 199 3.56 -29.55 -3.54
C GLN A 199 4.68 -29.44 -4.57
N PHE A 200 5.74 -28.69 -4.27
CA PHE A 200 6.90 -28.59 -5.15
C PHE A 200 7.73 -29.89 -5.06
N PRO A 201 8.29 -30.38 -6.18
CA PRO A 201 9.13 -31.59 -6.17
C PRO A 201 10.34 -31.49 -5.23
N SER A 202 10.84 -30.27 -5.03
CA SER A 202 11.94 -29.96 -4.11
C SER A 202 11.81 -28.53 -3.58
N ALA A 203 12.55 -28.21 -2.52
CA ALA A 203 12.68 -26.84 -2.03
C ALA A 203 13.35 -25.92 -3.07
N ASP A 204 14.29 -26.44 -3.86
CA ASP A 204 14.92 -25.70 -4.95
C ASP A 204 13.88 -25.26 -6.01
N ASN A 205 12.94 -26.14 -6.39
CA ASN A 205 11.84 -25.76 -7.29
C ASN A 205 10.94 -24.69 -6.69
N TYR A 206 10.65 -24.78 -5.38
CA TYR A 206 9.88 -23.75 -4.67
C TYR A 206 10.58 -22.39 -4.75
N TYR A 207 11.88 -22.32 -4.42
CA TYR A 207 12.63 -21.07 -4.45
C TYR A 207 12.77 -20.53 -5.87
N ALA A 208 13.01 -21.37 -6.87
CA ALA A 208 13.07 -20.94 -8.27
C ALA A 208 11.76 -20.27 -8.72
N THR A 209 10.60 -20.86 -8.36
CA THR A 209 9.29 -20.27 -8.65
C THR A 209 9.04 -19.00 -7.85
N ALA A 210 9.40 -18.97 -6.56
CA ALA A 210 9.25 -17.77 -5.74
C ALA A 210 10.10 -16.60 -6.26
N LEU A 211 11.34 -16.86 -6.69
CA LEU A 211 12.24 -15.85 -7.27
C LEU A 211 11.70 -15.30 -8.60
N HIS A 212 11.02 -16.12 -9.40
CA HIS A 212 10.30 -15.66 -10.60
C HIS A 212 9.19 -14.67 -10.25
N GLU A 213 8.32 -15.03 -9.30
CA GLU A 213 7.22 -14.15 -8.89
C GLU A 213 7.71 -12.89 -8.19
N VAL A 214 8.82 -12.97 -7.45
CA VAL A 214 9.50 -11.79 -6.93
C VAL A 214 10.01 -10.90 -8.06
N GLY A 215 10.51 -11.50 -9.15
CA GLY A 215 10.82 -10.80 -10.39
C GLY A 215 9.67 -9.91 -10.85
N HIS A 216 8.46 -10.44 -10.95
CA HIS A 216 7.26 -9.65 -11.26
C HIS A 216 6.89 -8.63 -10.18
N TRP A 217 6.97 -9.03 -8.91
CA TRP A 217 6.69 -8.17 -7.77
C TRP A 217 7.54 -6.90 -7.83
N THR A 218 8.84 -6.96 -8.11
CA THR A 218 9.67 -5.74 -8.22
C THR A 218 9.16 -4.71 -9.25
N GLY A 219 8.28 -5.10 -10.18
CA GLY A 219 7.71 -4.22 -11.21
C GLY A 219 6.63 -3.25 -10.73
N HIS A 220 6.15 -3.34 -9.49
CA HIS A 220 5.10 -2.45 -8.97
C HIS A 220 5.51 -0.95 -8.97
N PRO A 221 4.55 -0.01 -9.05
CA PRO A 221 4.84 1.44 -9.09
C PRO A 221 5.63 1.99 -7.90
N SER A 222 5.55 1.37 -6.73
CA SER A 222 6.35 1.77 -5.55
C SER A 222 7.80 1.27 -5.57
N ARG A 223 8.19 0.50 -6.60
CA ARG A 223 9.51 -0.15 -6.71
C ARG A 223 10.22 0.23 -8.01
N LEU A 224 10.32 -0.70 -8.98
CA LEU A 224 10.98 -0.46 -10.26
C LEU A 224 10.05 0.09 -11.35
N ASP A 225 8.76 0.29 -11.03
CA ASP A 225 7.72 0.93 -11.86
C ASP A 225 7.75 0.47 -13.33
N ARG A 226 7.60 -0.86 -13.51
CA ARG A 226 7.49 -1.47 -14.83
C ARG A 226 6.01 -1.62 -15.22
N ASP A 227 5.72 -1.59 -16.51
CA ASP A 227 4.34 -1.69 -17.01
C ASP A 227 3.83 -3.14 -16.91
N LEU A 228 3.09 -3.42 -15.85
CA LEU A 228 2.44 -4.72 -15.59
C LEU A 228 0.97 -4.77 -16.06
N SER A 229 0.47 -3.71 -16.71
CA SER A 229 -0.96 -3.56 -17.05
C SER A 229 -1.42 -4.38 -18.26
N HIS A 230 -0.51 -5.18 -18.82
CA HIS A 230 -0.72 -5.88 -20.07
C HIS A 230 -1.53 -7.18 -19.88
N PRO A 231 -2.60 -7.41 -20.67
CA PRO A 231 -3.38 -8.64 -20.59
C PRO A 231 -2.52 -9.88 -20.81
N PHE A 232 -2.86 -10.97 -20.12
CA PHE A 232 -2.22 -12.28 -20.29
C PHE A 232 -2.14 -12.67 -21.77
N GLY A 233 -0.97 -13.13 -22.21
CA GLY A 233 -0.71 -13.53 -23.60
C GLY A 233 -0.49 -12.39 -24.59
N SER A 234 -0.60 -11.12 -24.17
CA SER A 234 -0.23 -9.97 -25.01
C SER A 234 1.29 -9.85 -25.19
N GLU A 235 1.71 -9.08 -26.19
CA GLU A 235 3.14 -8.80 -26.43
C GLU A 235 3.80 -8.09 -25.23
N GLY A 236 3.08 -7.16 -24.60
CA GLY A 236 3.55 -6.47 -23.40
C GLY A 236 3.71 -7.41 -22.21
N TYR A 237 2.78 -8.35 -22.03
CA TYR A 237 2.87 -9.39 -21.01
C TYR A 237 4.07 -10.32 -21.27
N ALA A 238 4.27 -10.76 -22.52
CA ALA A 238 5.41 -11.59 -22.90
C ALA A 238 6.76 -10.91 -22.64
N LYS A 239 6.84 -9.58 -22.84
CA LYS A 239 8.03 -8.79 -22.51
C LYS A 239 8.33 -8.78 -21.01
N GLU A 240 7.32 -8.69 -20.16
CA GLU A 240 7.49 -8.75 -18.71
C GLU A 240 7.86 -10.17 -18.25
N GLU A 241 7.24 -11.22 -18.79
CA GLU A 241 7.64 -12.61 -18.54
C GLU A 241 9.12 -12.84 -18.89
N LEU A 242 9.60 -12.30 -20.02
CA LEU A 242 11.02 -12.40 -20.38
C LEU A 242 11.95 -11.73 -19.35
N ARG A 243 11.52 -10.63 -18.72
CA ARG A 243 12.29 -9.95 -17.66
C ARG A 243 12.32 -10.78 -16.39
N ALA A 244 11.17 -11.26 -15.95
CA ALA A 244 11.03 -12.11 -14.77
C ALA A 244 11.85 -13.40 -14.92
N GLU A 245 11.75 -14.08 -16.06
CA GLU A 245 12.50 -15.31 -16.34
C GLU A 245 14.01 -15.09 -16.32
N LEU A 246 14.50 -14.04 -17.01
CA LEU A 246 15.92 -13.70 -17.01
C LEU A 246 16.43 -13.35 -15.61
N SER A 247 15.62 -12.65 -14.80
CA SER A 247 15.98 -12.32 -13.43
C SER A 247 15.99 -13.55 -12.53
N SER A 248 15.02 -14.45 -12.65
CA SER A 248 14.96 -15.72 -11.94
C SER A 248 16.17 -16.59 -12.26
N TYR A 249 16.53 -16.70 -13.54
CA TYR A 249 17.75 -17.40 -13.97
C TYR A 249 19.02 -16.79 -13.34
N MET A 250 19.14 -15.45 -13.31
CA MET A 250 20.31 -14.78 -12.73
C MET A 250 20.39 -14.97 -11.21
N LEU A 251 19.28 -14.81 -10.49
CA LEU A 251 19.20 -15.03 -9.04
C LEU A 251 19.46 -16.50 -8.69
N GLY A 252 18.86 -17.43 -9.43
CA GLY A 252 19.08 -18.86 -9.28
C GLY A 252 20.54 -19.28 -9.50
N THR A 253 21.24 -18.63 -10.45
CA THR A 253 22.69 -18.82 -10.66
C THR A 253 23.49 -18.38 -9.42
N GLU A 254 23.20 -17.20 -8.89
CA GLU A 254 23.94 -16.61 -7.77
C GLU A 254 23.73 -17.37 -6.46
N LEU A 255 22.49 -17.83 -6.21
CA LEU A 255 22.11 -18.57 -5.02
C LEU A 255 22.42 -20.08 -5.15
N GLY A 256 22.64 -20.56 -6.36
CA GLY A 256 22.86 -21.98 -6.67
C GLY A 256 21.60 -22.84 -6.57
N ILE A 257 20.40 -22.24 -6.56
CA ILE A 257 19.09 -22.93 -6.46
C ILE A 257 18.76 -23.72 -7.73
N GLY A 258 19.41 -23.42 -8.86
CA GLY A 258 19.02 -23.94 -10.17
C GLY A 258 17.88 -23.12 -10.75
N HIS A 259 17.30 -23.62 -11.85
CA HIS A 259 16.26 -22.90 -12.58
C HIS A 259 15.44 -23.91 -13.40
N ASP A 260 14.11 -23.92 -13.20
CA ASP A 260 13.19 -24.82 -13.90
C ASP A 260 12.12 -24.01 -14.66
N PRO A 261 12.25 -23.89 -15.99
CA PRO A 261 11.31 -23.14 -16.83
C PRO A 261 10.08 -23.97 -17.21
N GLY A 262 9.87 -25.16 -16.63
CA GLY A 262 8.81 -26.12 -17.01
C GLY A 262 7.38 -25.58 -17.00
N GLN A 263 7.11 -24.44 -16.33
CA GLN A 263 5.82 -23.74 -16.37
C GLN A 263 5.73 -22.64 -17.45
N HIS A 264 6.85 -22.25 -18.07
CA HIS A 264 7.00 -21.05 -18.92
C HIS A 264 7.23 -21.37 -20.41
N THR A 265 7.26 -22.64 -20.81
CA THR A 265 7.38 -23.05 -22.24
C THR A 265 6.25 -22.49 -23.13
N ALA A 266 5.12 -22.12 -22.52
CA ALA A 266 4.00 -21.48 -23.21
C ALA A 266 4.35 -20.09 -23.79
N TYR A 267 5.39 -19.42 -23.27
CA TYR A 267 5.74 -18.04 -23.65
C TYR A 267 6.84 -17.96 -24.71
N ILE A 268 7.57 -19.04 -24.99
CA ILE A 268 8.70 -19.05 -25.93
C ILE A 268 8.28 -18.52 -27.31
N GLY A 269 7.11 -18.91 -27.80
CA GLY A 269 6.57 -18.42 -29.07
C GLY A 269 6.33 -16.90 -29.07
N SER A 270 5.81 -16.36 -27.97
CA SER A 270 5.56 -14.93 -27.79
C SER A 270 6.86 -14.13 -27.63
N TRP A 271 7.88 -14.68 -26.95
CA TRP A 271 9.22 -14.09 -26.88
C TRP A 271 9.88 -14.04 -28.26
N ILE A 272 9.85 -15.14 -29.00
CA ILE A 272 10.38 -15.20 -30.37
C ILE A 272 9.70 -14.13 -31.24
N LYS A 273 8.37 -13.99 -31.15
CA LYS A 273 7.64 -12.96 -31.87
C LYS A 273 8.09 -11.55 -31.47
N ALA A 274 8.15 -11.25 -30.16
CA ALA A 274 8.58 -9.95 -29.66
C ALA A 274 10.03 -9.59 -30.10
N LEU A 275 10.94 -10.57 -30.14
CA LEU A 275 12.32 -10.39 -30.59
C LEU A 275 12.43 -10.23 -32.12
N LYS A 276 11.55 -10.88 -32.90
CA LYS A 276 11.45 -10.69 -34.36
C LYS A 276 10.94 -9.29 -34.71
N GLU A 277 10.00 -8.77 -33.91
CA GLU A 277 9.41 -7.44 -34.09
C GLU A 277 10.31 -6.31 -33.59
N ASP A 278 10.97 -6.49 -32.43
CA ASP A 278 11.96 -5.54 -31.90
C ASP A 278 13.22 -6.27 -31.38
N PRO A 279 14.28 -6.36 -32.21
CA PRO A 279 15.54 -6.98 -31.83
C PRO A 279 16.26 -6.30 -30.65
N ASN A 280 15.89 -5.07 -30.27
CA ASN A 280 16.48 -4.41 -29.10
C ASN A 280 15.84 -4.88 -27.78
N GLU A 281 14.73 -5.61 -27.83
CA GLU A 281 14.00 -6.03 -26.64
C GLU A 281 14.84 -6.92 -25.72
N ILE A 282 15.68 -7.79 -26.27
CA ILE A 282 16.56 -8.64 -25.45
C ILE A 282 17.55 -7.84 -24.59
N PHE A 283 18.05 -6.72 -25.12
CA PHE A 283 18.96 -5.83 -24.38
C PHE A 283 18.22 -5.10 -23.27
N ARG A 284 16.98 -4.66 -23.53
CA ARG A 284 16.12 -4.03 -22.52
C ARG A 284 15.73 -5.01 -21.43
N ALA A 285 15.24 -6.19 -21.80
CA ALA A 285 14.86 -7.24 -20.87
C ALA A 285 16.06 -7.67 -19.99
N SER A 286 17.24 -7.87 -20.58
CA SER A 286 18.45 -8.23 -19.82
C SER A 286 18.93 -7.12 -18.89
N ARG A 287 18.78 -5.85 -19.28
CA ARG A 287 19.11 -4.71 -18.43
C ARG A 287 18.12 -4.60 -17.26
N ASP A 288 16.83 -4.77 -17.54
CA ASP A 288 15.79 -4.67 -16.52
C ASP A 288 15.90 -5.86 -15.55
N ALA A 289 16.22 -7.08 -16.03
CA ALA A 289 16.54 -8.24 -15.20
C ALA A 289 17.75 -8.00 -14.27
N GLU A 290 18.83 -7.36 -14.77
CA GLU A 290 19.95 -6.97 -13.90
C GLU A 290 19.52 -5.97 -12.82
N LYS A 291 18.62 -5.02 -13.13
CA LYS A 291 18.09 -4.10 -12.11
C LYS A 291 17.27 -4.82 -11.05
N ILE A 292 16.51 -5.87 -11.43
CA ILE A 292 15.78 -6.71 -10.47
C ILE A 292 16.77 -7.39 -9.53
N VAL A 293 17.83 -8.00 -10.08
CA VAL A 293 18.89 -8.66 -9.29
C VAL A 293 19.54 -7.66 -8.33
N ASP A 294 19.97 -6.51 -8.83
CA ASP A 294 20.61 -5.46 -8.02
C ASP A 294 19.68 -4.95 -6.90
N PHE A 295 18.40 -4.77 -7.21
CA PHE A 295 17.40 -4.33 -6.23
C PHE A 295 17.25 -5.35 -5.11
N MET A 296 17.08 -6.63 -5.46
CA MET A 296 16.93 -7.71 -4.47
C MET A 296 18.19 -7.89 -3.60
N GLN A 297 19.38 -7.80 -4.20
CA GLN A 297 20.65 -7.84 -3.45
C GLN A 297 20.80 -6.62 -2.53
N GLY A 298 20.36 -5.44 -2.98
CA GLY A 298 20.34 -4.22 -2.18
C GLY A 298 19.49 -4.37 -0.93
N LEU A 299 18.30 -4.98 -1.04
CA LEU A 299 17.43 -5.24 0.11
C LEU A 299 18.06 -6.18 1.14
N VAL A 300 18.74 -7.24 0.67
CA VAL A 300 19.46 -8.16 1.57
C VAL A 300 20.59 -7.43 2.29
N GLN A 301 21.37 -6.62 1.57
CA GLN A 301 22.45 -5.85 2.15
C GLN A 301 21.94 -4.83 3.19
N GLU A 302 20.82 -4.16 2.91
CA GLU A 302 20.19 -3.23 3.84
C GLU A 302 19.71 -3.95 5.12
N GLN A 303 19.06 -5.10 4.98
CA GLN A 303 18.64 -5.91 6.12
C GLN A 303 19.83 -6.37 6.97
N GLU A 304 20.91 -6.84 6.33
CA GLU A 304 22.15 -7.25 7.02
C GLU A 304 22.78 -6.08 7.78
N GLN A 305 22.85 -4.90 7.17
CA GLN A 305 23.36 -3.69 7.83
C GLN A 305 22.50 -3.28 9.03
N THR A 306 21.17 -3.40 8.93
CA THR A 306 20.26 -3.11 10.05
C THR A 306 20.43 -4.11 11.18
N LEU A 307 20.57 -5.40 10.89
CA LEU A 307 20.83 -6.43 11.90
C LEU A 307 22.20 -6.24 12.57
N GLU A 308 23.25 -5.92 11.80
CA GLU A 308 24.58 -5.65 12.33
C GLU A 308 24.55 -4.42 13.25
N LYS A 309 23.89 -3.32 12.84
CA LYS A 309 23.69 -2.13 13.68
C LYS A 309 22.93 -2.46 14.97
N ALA A 310 21.86 -3.25 14.89
CA ALA A 310 21.09 -3.66 16.07
C ALA A 310 21.93 -4.52 17.04
N GLN A 311 22.75 -5.43 16.50
CA GLN A 311 23.63 -6.28 17.31
C GLN A 311 24.76 -5.48 17.97
N VAL A 312 25.36 -4.52 17.26
CA VAL A 312 26.33 -3.59 17.84
C VAL A 312 25.68 -2.77 18.94
N GLN A 313 24.45 -2.28 18.74
CA GLN A 313 23.72 -1.54 19.75
C GLN A 313 23.44 -2.38 21.01
N GLU A 314 23.02 -3.63 20.85
CA GLU A 314 22.79 -4.56 21.96
C GLU A 314 24.09 -4.84 22.74
N GLN A 315 25.21 -5.02 22.04
CA GLN A 315 26.54 -5.18 22.66
C GLN A 315 26.95 -3.94 23.46
N LEU A 316 26.79 -2.74 22.90
CA LEU A 316 27.12 -1.49 23.59
C LEU A 316 26.26 -1.26 24.83
N VAL A 317 24.97 -1.57 24.76
CA VAL A 317 24.07 -1.53 25.92
C VAL A 317 24.51 -2.53 27.00
N ALA A 318 24.88 -3.74 26.62
CA ALA A 318 25.40 -4.75 27.56
C ALA A 318 26.71 -4.32 28.24
N GLU A 319 27.64 -3.71 27.48
CA GLU A 319 28.88 -3.12 28.02
C GLU A 319 28.57 -2.01 29.04
N LEU A 320 27.61 -1.13 28.73
CA LEU A 320 27.12 -0.09 29.65
C LEU A 320 26.49 -0.68 30.92
N GLU A 321 25.73 -1.77 30.80
CA GLU A 321 25.11 -2.47 31.92
C GLU A 321 26.16 -3.12 32.83
N GLU A 322 27.18 -3.77 32.27
CA GLU A 322 28.28 -4.38 33.01
C GLU A 322 29.11 -3.33 33.75
N ALA A 323 29.52 -2.26 33.06
CA ALA A 323 30.22 -1.13 33.68
C ALA A 323 29.40 -0.47 34.82
N SER A 324 28.08 -0.50 34.70
CA SER A 324 27.15 0.01 35.71
C SER A 324 26.99 -0.91 36.94
N GLN A 325 27.43 -2.17 36.88
CA GLN A 325 27.44 -3.09 38.03
C GLN A 325 28.64 -2.85 38.96
N GLU A 326 29.77 -2.38 38.41
CA GLU A 326 31.00 -2.11 39.17
C GLU A 326 31.05 -0.71 39.81
N ALA A 327 30.08 0.16 39.49
CA ALA A 327 30.00 1.54 39.99
C ALA A 327 29.51 1.63 41.46
N LEU A 328 30.16 2.49 42.26
CA LEU A 328 29.75 2.86 43.63
C LEU A 328 28.37 3.56 43.65
N GLU A 329 27.62 3.44 44.76
CA GLU A 329 26.24 3.95 44.92
C GLU A 329 26.03 5.38 44.36
N GLY A 330 25.20 5.50 43.32
CA GLY A 330 24.92 6.74 42.56
C GLY A 330 24.11 6.50 41.28
N TYR A 331 23.93 7.54 40.44
CA TYR A 331 23.29 7.46 39.11
C TYR A 331 24.22 6.76 38.12
N LYS A 332 23.68 5.84 37.31
CA LYS A 332 24.47 4.98 36.43
C LYS A 332 24.38 5.40 34.97
N SER A 333 25.43 5.15 34.19
CA SER A 333 25.48 5.48 32.75
C SER A 333 24.36 4.81 31.95
N ILE A 334 23.93 3.61 32.35
CA ILE A 334 22.76 2.94 31.75
C ILE A 334 21.45 3.69 31.98
N ASP A 335 21.26 4.32 33.15
CA ASP A 335 20.04 5.06 33.45
C ASP A 335 19.96 6.34 32.60
N SER A 336 21.12 6.96 32.38
CA SER A 336 21.23 8.12 31.50
C SER A 336 20.98 7.76 30.04
N TRP A 337 21.53 6.64 29.55
CA TRP A 337 21.19 6.10 28.23
C TRP A 337 19.67 5.93 28.05
N ARG A 338 19.01 5.24 28.99
CA ARG A 338 17.56 4.99 28.92
C ARG A 338 16.75 6.30 28.95
N ASN A 339 17.18 7.28 29.73
CA ASN A 339 16.54 8.59 29.78
C ASN A 339 16.69 9.38 28.47
N LEU A 340 17.90 9.41 27.89
CA LEU A 340 18.18 10.08 26.62
C LEU A 340 17.42 9.41 25.46
N GLU A 341 17.39 8.08 25.42
CA GLU A 341 16.64 7.30 24.43
C GLU A 341 15.13 7.58 24.52
N ALA A 342 14.55 7.53 25.73
CA ALA A 342 13.15 7.83 25.94
C ALA A 342 12.80 9.27 25.55
N THR A 343 13.66 10.22 25.89
CA THR A 343 13.48 11.63 25.54
C THR A 343 13.52 11.83 24.04
N ALA A 344 14.55 11.33 23.34
CA ALA A 344 14.65 11.42 21.88
C ALA A 344 13.42 10.80 21.19
N LYS A 345 12.97 9.64 21.66
CA LYS A 345 11.80 8.94 21.12
C LYS A 345 10.52 9.78 21.22
N SER A 346 10.36 10.57 22.29
CA SER A 346 9.22 11.49 22.46
C SER A 346 9.15 12.59 21.39
N PHE A 347 10.26 12.90 20.73
CA PHE A 347 10.36 13.85 19.60
C PHE A 347 10.37 13.17 18.22
N GLY A 348 10.11 11.86 18.15
CA GLY A 348 10.17 11.08 16.91
C GLY A 348 11.61 10.87 16.40
N ILE A 349 12.58 10.84 17.30
CA ILE A 349 14.02 10.79 16.98
C ILE A 349 14.62 9.50 17.54
N THR A 350 15.47 8.89 16.73
CA THR A 350 16.16 7.63 17.08
C THR A 350 17.50 7.97 17.72
N ALA A 351 17.74 7.45 18.92
CA ALA A 351 19.03 7.54 19.59
C ALA A 351 19.82 6.23 19.40
N THR A 352 21.13 6.32 19.13
CA THR A 352 22.03 5.17 19.00
C THR A 352 23.32 5.39 19.78
N LEU A 353 23.91 4.32 20.31
CA LEU A 353 25.17 4.38 21.06
C LEU A 353 26.35 4.15 20.11
N ALA A 354 27.46 4.82 20.40
CA ALA A 354 28.75 4.61 19.79
C ALA A 354 29.84 4.73 20.85
N ARG A 355 31.02 4.16 20.59
CA ARG A 355 32.20 4.40 21.43
C ARG A 355 32.76 5.78 21.13
N SER A 356 33.20 6.50 22.15
CA SER A 356 33.91 7.77 21.98
C SER A 356 35.28 7.51 21.34
N GLU A 357 35.65 8.34 20.37
CA GLU A 357 37.01 8.36 19.80
C GLU A 357 37.98 9.20 20.66
N GLU A 358 37.44 10.07 21.51
CA GLU A 358 38.23 11.05 22.29
C GLU A 358 38.59 10.54 23.69
N GLU A 359 37.72 9.72 24.30
CA GLU A 359 37.90 9.24 25.66
C GLU A 359 37.65 7.72 25.77
N GLU A 360 38.67 7.00 26.21
CA GLU A 360 38.66 5.54 26.29
C GLU A 360 37.66 5.06 27.35
N GLY A 361 36.67 4.27 26.92
CA GLY A 361 35.59 3.78 27.78
C GLY A 361 34.35 4.69 27.87
N ALA A 362 34.40 5.91 27.32
CA ALA A 362 33.22 6.77 27.20
C ALA A 362 32.36 6.37 25.99
N MET A 363 31.06 6.60 26.10
CA MET A 363 30.11 6.38 25.02
C MET A 363 29.55 7.70 24.50
N VAL A 364 29.08 7.71 23.27
CA VAL A 364 28.42 8.86 22.65
C VAL A 364 27.07 8.40 22.13
N VAL A 365 26.02 9.13 22.49
CA VAL A 365 24.69 8.99 21.90
C VAL A 365 24.62 9.87 20.67
N ARG A 366 24.29 9.27 19.53
CA ARG A 366 24.00 9.94 18.26
C ARG A 366 22.50 9.93 18.02
N TYR A 367 21.99 10.97 17.37
CA TYR A 367 20.56 11.15 17.14
C TYR A 367 20.27 11.24 15.64
N GLU A 368 19.24 10.53 15.19
CA GLU A 368 18.82 10.47 13.79
C GLU A 368 17.31 10.69 13.66
N ARG A 369 16.88 11.38 12.61
CA ARG A 369 15.46 11.59 12.27
C ARG A 369 15.25 11.33 10.78
N ASP A 370 14.23 10.55 10.43
CA ASP A 370 13.89 10.23 9.04
C ASP A 370 15.08 9.68 8.21
N GLY A 371 16.04 9.02 8.88
CA GLY A 371 17.27 8.50 8.26
C GLY A 371 18.41 9.51 8.12
N GLU A 372 18.24 10.75 8.57
CA GLU A 372 19.27 11.79 8.57
C GLU A 372 19.87 11.98 9.98
N ALA A 373 21.20 12.05 10.05
CA ALA A 373 21.91 12.34 11.29
C ALA A 373 21.71 13.80 11.71
N LEU A 374 21.32 14.00 12.96
CA LEU A 374 21.22 15.33 13.55
C LEU A 374 22.62 15.79 13.99
N PRO A 375 22.92 17.10 13.92
CA PRO A 375 24.20 17.65 14.35
C PRO A 375 24.41 17.65 15.87
N MET A 376 23.47 17.06 16.63
CA MET A 376 23.57 16.91 18.07
C MET A 376 24.11 15.53 18.47
N GLN A 377 24.85 15.49 19.57
CA GLN A 377 25.31 14.26 20.21
C GLN A 377 25.33 14.44 21.74
N THR A 378 25.32 13.34 22.48
CA THR A 378 25.47 13.36 23.93
C THR A 378 26.61 12.44 24.37
N GLU A 379 27.66 13.00 24.94
CA GLU A 379 28.73 12.23 25.57
C GLU A 379 28.24 11.66 26.89
N LEU A 380 28.44 10.36 27.10
CA LEU A 380 28.13 9.60 28.30
C LEU A 380 29.42 9.15 28.97
N MET A 381 29.68 9.68 30.16
CA MET A 381 30.86 9.33 30.94
C MET A 381 30.70 7.92 31.55
N PRO A 382 31.77 7.12 31.58
CA PRO A 382 31.74 5.82 32.22
C PRO A 382 31.67 5.96 33.75
N GLY A 383 30.71 5.28 34.36
CA GLY A 383 30.65 5.02 35.81
C GLY A 383 29.75 5.95 36.64
N ASP A 384 29.68 7.25 36.36
CA ASP A 384 28.92 8.22 37.17
C ASP A 384 27.64 8.76 36.52
N GLY A 385 27.30 8.24 35.34
CA GLY A 385 26.10 8.59 34.60
C GLY A 385 26.04 10.05 34.15
N LYS A 386 27.14 10.80 34.17
CA LYS A 386 27.11 12.17 33.65
C LYS A 386 27.02 12.15 32.14
N ALA A 387 26.08 12.93 31.63
CA ALA A 387 25.87 13.15 30.21
C ALA A 387 26.07 14.62 29.85
N LEU A 388 26.62 14.90 28.67
CA LEU A 388 26.74 16.25 28.12
C LEU A 388 26.29 16.29 26.66
N THR A 389 25.25 17.07 26.38
CA THR A 389 24.75 17.28 25.02
C THR A 389 25.46 18.45 24.34
N SER A 390 25.87 18.25 23.09
CA SER A 390 26.47 19.25 22.22
C SER A 390 25.77 19.27 20.85
N VAL A 391 25.84 20.41 20.18
CA VAL A 391 25.36 20.66 18.81
C VAL A 391 26.55 21.21 18.02
N ASP A 392 26.91 20.57 16.90
CA ASP A 392 28.09 20.94 16.09
C ASP A 392 29.38 21.04 16.91
N GLY A 393 29.53 20.14 17.89
CA GLY A 393 30.67 20.11 18.82
C GLY A 393 30.67 21.22 19.88
N GLN A 394 29.67 22.11 19.90
CA GLN A 394 29.50 23.10 20.95
C GLN A 394 28.47 22.64 21.98
N ARG A 395 28.82 22.73 23.26
CA ARG A 395 27.92 22.46 24.38
C ARG A 395 26.66 23.34 24.30
N VAL A 396 25.50 22.74 24.53
CA VAL A 396 24.22 23.47 24.57
C VAL A 396 24.23 24.52 25.68
N GLU A 397 23.91 25.77 25.34
CA GLU A 397 24.01 26.90 26.26
C GLU A 397 23.14 26.72 27.53
N GLY A 398 23.74 26.96 28.70
CA GLY A 398 23.08 26.80 30.00
C GLY A 398 22.84 25.35 30.45
N THR A 399 23.33 24.35 29.73
CA THR A 399 23.35 22.93 30.15
C THR A 399 24.74 22.55 30.65
N GLY A 400 24.97 21.38 31.25
CA GLY A 400 26.30 20.89 31.66
C GLY A 400 26.35 19.38 31.94
N PHE A 401 27.54 18.85 32.25
CA PHE A 401 27.69 17.45 32.63
C PHE A 401 26.79 17.15 33.83
N THR A 402 25.80 16.30 33.62
CA THR A 402 24.79 16.01 34.64
C THR A 402 24.33 14.57 34.56
N SER A 403 24.13 13.96 35.72
CA SER A 403 23.47 12.67 35.87
C SER A 403 21.99 12.81 36.21
N ASP A 404 21.48 14.05 36.30
CA ASP A 404 20.08 14.36 36.59
C ASP A 404 19.22 14.16 35.32
N PRO A 405 18.22 13.26 35.35
CA PRO A 405 17.39 12.95 34.19
C PRO A 405 16.62 14.14 33.61
N GLU A 406 16.15 15.07 34.44
CA GLU A 406 15.40 16.25 33.97
C GLU A 406 16.32 17.19 33.20
N TRP A 407 17.53 17.42 33.73
CA TRP A 407 18.52 18.28 33.08
C TRP A 407 19.05 17.68 31.77
N GLN A 408 19.21 16.36 31.71
CA GLN A 408 19.55 15.65 30.48
C GLN A 408 18.46 15.82 29.41
N SER A 409 17.20 15.64 29.81
CA SER A 409 16.06 15.80 28.92
C SER A 409 15.93 17.23 28.41
N ASP A 410 16.13 18.22 29.28
CA ASP A 410 16.10 19.64 28.90
C ASP A 410 17.26 20.03 27.97
N ALA A 411 18.42 19.40 28.10
CA ALA A 411 19.52 19.60 27.18
C ALA A 411 19.19 19.10 25.76
N ILE A 412 18.53 17.93 25.64
CA ILE A 412 18.00 17.44 24.36
C ILE A 412 16.95 18.42 23.82
N LYS A 413 15.95 18.80 24.62
CA LYS A 413 14.88 19.73 24.19
C LYS A 413 15.43 21.04 23.64
N LYS A 414 16.40 21.64 24.34
CA LYS A 414 17.06 22.89 23.92
C LYS A 414 17.86 22.73 22.63
N ALA A 415 18.54 21.60 22.45
CA ALA A 415 19.28 21.31 21.22
C ALA A 415 18.34 21.15 20.01
N ILE A 416 17.20 20.50 20.22
CA ILE A 416 16.31 20.04 19.14
C ILE A 416 15.34 21.10 18.66
N THR A 417 14.82 21.92 19.56
CA THR A 417 13.75 22.89 19.26
C THR A 417 14.10 23.82 18.10
N PRO A 418 15.29 24.46 18.06
CA PRO A 418 15.66 25.34 16.95
C PRO A 418 15.82 24.60 15.61
N MET A 419 16.27 23.34 15.65
CA MET A 419 16.46 22.53 14.45
C MET A 419 15.12 22.13 13.83
N LEU A 420 14.14 21.79 14.66
CA LEU A 420 12.79 21.47 14.22
C LEU A 420 12.11 22.71 13.61
N GLU A 421 12.26 23.88 14.24
CA GLU A 421 11.77 25.15 13.71
C GLU A 421 12.42 25.51 12.36
N GLN A 422 13.74 25.31 12.24
CA GLN A 422 14.48 25.60 11.02
C GLN A 422 14.11 24.64 9.87
N GLN A 423 13.93 23.35 10.13
CA GLN A 423 13.49 22.39 9.12
C GLN A 423 12.06 22.67 8.65
N VAL A 424 11.16 23.06 9.57
CA VAL A 424 9.80 23.49 9.22
C VAL A 424 9.87 24.73 8.31
N ASN A 425 10.69 25.72 8.65
CA ASN A 425 10.87 26.93 7.83
C ASN A 425 11.49 26.63 6.46
N GLN A 426 12.50 25.75 6.38
CA GLN A 426 13.12 25.36 5.11
C GLN A 426 12.16 24.57 4.19
N ARG A 427 11.31 23.71 4.75
CA ARG A 427 10.27 23.00 3.98
C ARG A 427 9.21 23.98 3.44
N LEU A 428 8.84 24.98 4.25
CA LEU A 428 7.95 26.07 3.83
C LEU A 428 8.56 26.93 2.71
N GLU A 429 9.85 27.26 2.80
CA GLU A 429 10.59 28.02 1.77
C GLU A 429 10.81 27.22 0.47
N ALA A 430 10.99 25.90 0.56
CA ALA A 430 11.21 25.03 -0.60
C ALA A 430 9.92 24.67 -1.37
N GLY A 431 8.76 25.15 -0.92
CA GLY A 431 7.46 24.76 -1.48
C GLY A 431 7.15 23.27 -1.34
N GLN A 432 7.87 22.57 -0.45
CA GLN A 432 7.65 21.17 -0.15
C GLN A 432 6.60 21.09 0.96
N GLY A 433 5.38 20.69 0.59
CA GLY A 433 4.27 20.53 1.53
C GLY A 433 4.68 19.71 2.76
N LEU A 434 4.29 20.19 3.93
CA LEU A 434 4.49 19.54 5.22
C LEU A 434 3.99 18.08 5.16
N ALA A 435 4.91 17.12 5.08
CA ALA A 435 4.59 15.73 5.31
C ALA A 435 4.49 15.47 6.83
N ALA A 436 3.28 15.02 7.22
CA ALA A 436 2.87 14.37 8.47
C ALA A 436 2.63 15.26 9.71
N HIS A 437 1.40 15.77 9.85
CA HIS A 437 0.43 15.45 10.93
C HIS A 437 -0.74 16.46 11.05
N PRO A 438 -1.42 16.84 9.94
CA PRO A 438 -2.87 17.12 10.04
C PRO A 438 -3.76 16.29 9.11
N TRP A 439 -3.19 15.48 8.21
CA TRP A 439 -3.93 14.93 7.06
C TRP A 439 -4.45 13.49 7.24
N GLN A 440 -4.93 13.12 8.43
CA GLN A 440 -5.72 11.88 8.59
C GLN A 440 -7.23 12.08 8.33
N LEU A 441 -7.68 13.32 8.10
CA LEU A 441 -9.09 13.67 7.89
C LEU A 441 -9.65 13.26 6.52
N ALA A 442 -8.80 12.99 5.53
CA ALA A 442 -9.22 12.80 4.13
C ALA A 442 -9.51 11.34 3.73
N ASP A 443 -9.10 10.36 4.55
CA ASP A 443 -9.18 8.94 4.21
C ASP A 443 -10.43 8.24 4.79
N ASP A 444 -11.01 8.76 5.88
CA ASP A 444 -12.27 8.28 6.47
C ASP A 444 -12.96 9.37 7.34
N PRO A 445 -13.83 10.21 6.75
CA PRO A 445 -14.48 11.33 7.46
C PRO A 445 -15.47 10.88 8.56
N GLU A 446 -16.11 9.71 8.40
CA GLU A 446 -17.12 9.20 9.34
C GLU A 446 -16.46 8.68 10.62
N ALA A 447 -15.35 7.94 10.51
CA ALA A 447 -14.62 7.43 11.67
C ALA A 447 -13.99 8.53 12.53
N TYR A 448 -13.65 9.69 11.95
CA TYR A 448 -13.13 10.83 12.70
C TYR A 448 -14.23 11.64 13.38
N GLY A 449 -15.41 11.78 12.75
CA GLY A 449 -16.58 12.38 13.39
C GLY A 449 -17.02 11.64 14.66
N GLU A 450 -16.99 10.31 14.64
CA GLU A 450 -17.29 9.48 15.81
C GLU A 450 -16.21 9.60 16.90
N ARG A 451 -14.94 9.67 16.53
CA ARG A 451 -13.82 9.85 17.48
C ARG A 451 -13.81 11.24 18.11
N ALA A 452 -14.02 12.31 17.35
CA ALA A 452 -14.06 13.67 17.87
C ALA A 452 -15.23 13.86 18.86
N GLY A 453 -16.38 13.21 18.61
CA GLY A 453 -17.48 13.15 19.59
C GLY A 453 -17.09 12.45 20.90
N HIS A 454 -16.16 11.50 20.87
CA HIS A 454 -15.61 10.84 22.05
C HIS A 454 -14.61 11.69 22.84
N TRP A 455 -13.80 12.53 22.19
CA TRP A 455 -12.83 13.40 22.87
C TRP A 455 -13.47 14.60 23.58
N ILE A 456 -14.66 15.04 23.14
CA ILE A 456 -15.45 16.07 23.83
C ILE A 456 -16.07 15.53 25.14
N LEU A 457 -16.23 14.20 25.25
CA LEU A 457 -16.81 13.53 26.42
C LEU A 457 -15.80 13.17 27.52
N VAL A 458 -14.48 13.28 27.26
CA VAL A 458 -13.43 12.89 28.22
C VAL A 458 -12.54 14.08 28.56
N THR A 459 -13.10 15.04 29.30
CA THR A 459 -12.33 15.97 30.14
C THR A 459 -13.01 16.10 31.51
N HIS A 460 -12.44 15.45 32.53
CA HIS A 460 -12.64 15.62 33.98
C HIS A 460 -11.25 15.38 34.61
N ASP A 461 -10.75 16.04 35.65
CA ASP A 461 -11.27 17.06 36.58
C ASP A 461 -10.06 17.76 37.24
N ASP A 462 -10.22 19.02 37.69
CA ASP A 462 -10.20 19.31 39.14
C ASP A 462 -10.49 20.78 39.50
N GLU A 463 -11.48 20.91 40.38
CA GLU A 463 -11.74 21.98 41.37
C GLU A 463 -12.25 23.37 40.90
N ASN A 464 -13.54 23.43 40.56
CA ASN A 464 -14.51 24.27 41.29
C ASN A 464 -15.95 23.98 40.82
N GLU A 465 -16.86 23.77 41.78
CA GLU A 465 -18.27 23.51 41.54
C GLU A 465 -18.95 24.62 40.72
N LEU A 466 -19.59 24.26 39.61
CA LEU A 466 -20.80 24.93 39.12
C LEU A 466 -21.86 23.89 38.66
N PRO A 467 -23.16 24.19 38.82
CA PRO A 467 -24.22 23.19 38.85
C PRO A 467 -24.86 22.97 37.48
N GLY A 468 -25.15 21.71 37.17
CA GLY A 468 -26.28 21.24 36.34
C GLY A 468 -26.52 21.91 34.98
N GLY A 469 -26.13 21.23 33.90
CA GLY A 469 -26.58 21.55 32.54
C GLY A 469 -26.34 20.41 31.57
N VAL A 470 -27.37 19.63 31.30
CA VAL A 470 -27.48 18.75 30.13
C VAL A 470 -27.52 19.64 28.89
N TYR A 471 -26.67 19.41 27.88
CA TYR A 471 -26.88 20.02 26.56
C TYR A 471 -28.08 19.31 25.88
N PRO A 472 -29.20 20.00 25.57
CA PRO A 472 -30.44 19.34 25.20
C PRO A 472 -30.75 19.30 23.70
N ASP A 473 -29.85 19.69 22.78
CA ASP A 473 -30.26 19.91 21.38
C ASP A 473 -29.47 19.10 20.35
N GLN A 474 -30.16 18.11 19.76
CA GLN A 474 -29.69 17.27 18.67
C GLN A 474 -29.35 18.10 17.41
N GLU A 475 -29.99 19.27 17.26
CA GLU A 475 -29.75 20.22 16.16
C GLU A 475 -28.35 20.85 16.23
N LEU A 476 -27.80 21.08 17.43
CA LEU A 476 -26.47 21.66 17.61
C LEU A 476 -25.36 20.65 17.27
N ALA A 477 -25.58 19.36 17.58
CA ALA A 477 -24.67 18.27 17.22
C ALA A 477 -24.67 18.04 15.69
N GLU A 478 -25.84 18.12 15.04
CA GLU A 478 -25.97 18.04 13.57
C GLU A 478 -25.32 19.26 12.87
N GLN A 479 -25.43 20.46 13.46
CA GLN A 479 -24.74 21.65 12.95
C GLN A 479 -23.21 21.55 13.04
N GLN A 480 -22.68 20.98 14.13
CA GLN A 480 -21.24 20.75 14.30
C GLN A 480 -20.71 19.64 13.37
N ALA A 481 -21.48 18.58 13.13
CA ALA A 481 -21.14 17.57 12.12
C ALA A 481 -21.15 18.15 10.70
N GLY A 482 -22.13 19.00 10.37
CA GLY A 482 -22.17 19.73 9.11
C GLY A 482 -21.02 20.73 8.94
N TYR A 483 -20.52 21.31 10.03
CA TYR A 483 -19.34 22.18 10.05
C TYR A 483 -18.05 21.42 9.70
N ILE A 484 -17.82 20.25 10.31
CA ILE A 484 -16.63 19.42 10.06
C ILE A 484 -16.62 18.87 8.62
N ASN A 485 -17.78 18.48 8.09
CA ASN A 485 -17.89 18.00 6.71
C ASN A 485 -17.58 19.08 5.66
N ARG A 486 -17.98 20.33 5.91
CA ARG A 486 -17.63 21.46 5.03
C ARG A 486 -16.13 21.80 5.09
N LEU A 487 -15.53 21.69 6.27
CA LEU A 487 -14.09 21.87 6.45
C LEU A 487 -13.29 20.81 5.66
N ALA A 488 -13.73 19.54 5.74
CA ALA A 488 -13.11 18.44 5.01
C ALA A 488 -13.26 18.57 3.48
N ALA A 489 -14.40 19.07 2.99
CA ALA A 489 -14.63 19.34 1.57
C ALA A 489 -13.75 20.48 1.04
N GLY A 490 -13.65 21.60 1.78
CA GLY A 490 -12.78 22.72 1.40
C GLY A 490 -11.29 22.34 1.37
N LEU A 491 -10.85 21.51 2.32
CA LEU A 491 -9.49 20.96 2.35
C LEU A 491 -9.20 19.99 1.18
N ALA A 492 -10.22 19.27 0.71
CA ALA A 492 -10.12 18.41 -0.48
C ALA A 492 -10.01 19.22 -1.78
N GLU A 493 -10.66 20.39 -1.89
CA GLU A 493 -10.53 21.27 -3.05
C GLU A 493 -9.13 21.91 -3.16
N VAL A 494 -8.53 22.26 -2.02
CA VAL A 494 -7.14 22.75 -1.93
C VAL A 494 -6.15 21.67 -2.38
N ARG A 495 -6.40 20.40 -2.02
CA ARG A 495 -5.57 19.25 -2.46
C ARG A 495 -5.60 19.06 -3.98
N ASP A 496 -6.74 19.33 -4.62
CA ASP A 496 -6.97 19.05 -6.03
C ASP A 496 -6.78 20.29 -6.94
N GLY A 497 -6.29 21.41 -6.38
CA GLY A 497 -5.88 22.60 -7.13
C GLY A 497 -7.01 23.43 -7.75
N ARG A 498 -8.25 23.28 -7.24
CA ARG A 498 -9.43 24.03 -7.70
C ARG A 498 -9.92 24.94 -6.58
N MET A 499 -9.32 26.12 -6.44
CA MET A 499 -9.74 27.09 -5.42
C MET A 499 -11.10 27.70 -5.78
N THR A 500 -12.16 27.32 -5.08
CA THR A 500 -13.46 28.02 -5.09
C THR A 500 -13.64 28.86 -3.81
N GLY A 501 -14.71 29.68 -3.74
CA GLY A 501 -14.98 30.56 -2.60
C GLY A 501 -15.08 29.84 -1.24
N GLU A 502 -15.45 28.55 -1.23
CA GLU A 502 -15.49 27.73 -0.01
C GLU A 502 -14.08 27.37 0.51
N GLY A 503 -13.09 27.23 -0.39
CA GLY A 503 -11.69 26.97 -0.03
C GLY A 503 -11.01 28.15 0.69
N LEU A 504 -11.40 29.39 0.36
CA LEU A 504 -10.96 30.60 1.05
C LEU A 504 -11.50 30.68 2.48
N ASN A 505 -12.76 30.27 2.67
CA ASN A 505 -13.41 30.28 3.98
C ASN A 505 -12.81 29.22 4.93
N ALA A 506 -12.44 28.04 4.40
CA ALA A 506 -11.79 26.98 5.17
C ALA A 506 -10.37 27.36 5.66
N VAL A 507 -9.58 28.06 4.83
CA VAL A 507 -8.24 28.56 5.21
C VAL A 507 -8.34 29.65 6.27
N ALA A 508 -9.31 30.57 6.15
CA ALA A 508 -9.57 31.60 7.16
C ALA A 508 -9.98 30.99 8.52
N MET A 509 -10.74 29.89 8.53
CA MET A 509 -11.18 29.21 9.75
C MET A 509 -10.08 28.40 10.45
N THR A 510 -9.05 27.92 9.73
CA THR A 510 -7.93 27.16 10.34
C THR A 510 -6.92 28.00 11.13
N MET A 511 -7.09 29.33 11.19
CA MET A 511 -6.16 30.23 11.90
C MET A 511 -6.60 30.66 13.32
N GLN A 512 -7.57 29.98 13.94
CA GLN A 512 -7.97 30.25 15.33
C GLN A 512 -7.04 29.53 16.32
N VAL A 513 -6.25 30.30 17.08
CA VAL A 513 -5.50 29.82 18.24
C VAL A 513 -6.45 29.76 19.45
N PRO A 514 -6.44 28.69 20.28
CA PRO A 514 -7.25 28.65 21.49
C PRO A 514 -6.69 29.64 22.52
N GLY A 515 -7.50 30.62 22.94
CA GLY A 515 -7.24 31.52 24.05
C GLY A 515 -8.46 31.60 24.96
N GLU A 516 -8.24 31.72 26.27
CA GLU A 516 -9.15 31.53 27.41
C GLU A 516 -10.43 32.41 27.50
N TYR A 517 -10.83 33.14 26.47
CA TYR A 517 -12.05 33.96 26.52
C TYR A 517 -12.97 33.60 25.35
N GLY A 518 -14.12 33.01 25.67
CA GLY A 518 -15.06 32.44 24.72
C GLY A 518 -15.47 33.40 23.61
N VAL A 519 -15.53 32.90 22.37
CA VAL A 519 -15.90 33.69 21.18
C VAL A 519 -17.06 33.02 20.46
N GLN A 520 -18.12 33.78 20.17
CA GLN A 520 -19.23 33.34 19.31
C GLN A 520 -18.84 33.42 17.83
N PRO A 521 -19.22 32.43 16.99
CA PRO A 521 -18.94 32.49 15.55
C PRO A 521 -19.90 33.44 14.84
N LEU A 522 -19.35 34.46 14.16
CA LEU A 522 -20.10 35.26 13.18
C LEU A 522 -20.27 34.46 11.88
N LEU A 523 -21.50 34.47 11.37
CA LEU A 523 -21.98 33.69 10.24
C LEU A 523 -21.41 34.20 8.89
N ASN A 524 -20.52 33.41 8.27
CA ASN A 524 -20.48 32.95 6.88
C ASN A 524 -20.81 33.85 5.63
N ALA A 525 -20.90 35.18 5.68
CA ALA A 525 -21.26 35.96 4.47
C ALA A 525 -20.38 37.16 4.06
N GLU A 526 -19.42 37.63 4.88
CA GLU A 526 -18.89 39.01 4.68
C GLU A 526 -17.35 39.12 4.59
N ILE A 527 -16.62 38.00 4.46
CA ILE A 527 -15.17 38.00 4.16
C ILE A 527 -14.89 38.25 2.67
N GLU A 528 -15.88 38.08 1.78
CA GLU A 528 -15.73 38.29 0.33
C GLU A 528 -15.44 39.76 -0.04
N THR A 529 -15.72 40.72 0.83
CA THR A 529 -15.56 42.18 0.57
C THR A 529 -14.38 42.82 1.30
N TRP A 530 -13.46 42.03 1.86
CA TRP A 530 -12.27 42.56 2.52
C TRP A 530 -11.30 43.18 1.51
N ASN A 531 -10.96 44.46 1.72
CA ASN A 531 -10.15 45.23 0.80
C ASN A 531 -8.63 45.02 1.00
N GLY A 532 -8.24 44.32 2.08
CA GLY A 532 -6.86 44.04 2.45
C GLY A 532 -6.27 44.90 3.54
N THR A 533 -6.99 45.87 4.06
CA THR A 533 -6.49 46.69 5.16
C THR A 533 -6.80 46.03 6.49
N THR A 534 -5.87 46.18 7.43
CA THR A 534 -6.06 45.79 8.82
C THR A 534 -5.72 46.96 9.73
N GLN A 535 -6.30 46.97 10.93
CA GLN A 535 -5.99 47.96 11.96
C GLN A 535 -6.05 47.30 13.33
N VAL A 536 -5.02 47.57 14.14
CA VAL A 536 -5.01 47.18 15.55
C VAL A 536 -5.41 48.37 16.41
N ARG A 537 -6.34 48.18 17.34
CA ARG A 537 -6.79 49.22 18.28
C ARG A 537 -6.69 48.72 19.71
N GLY A 538 -6.23 49.59 20.61
CA GLY A 538 -6.30 49.34 22.05
C GLY A 538 -7.74 49.52 22.52
N CYS A 539 -8.24 48.62 23.35
CA CYS A 539 -9.63 48.58 23.79
C CYS A 539 -9.71 48.52 25.32
N GLN A 540 -10.71 49.19 25.89
CA GLN A 540 -11.03 49.15 27.31
C GLN A 540 -12.53 48.93 27.48
N GLU A 541 -12.90 48.03 28.40
CA GLU A 541 -14.29 47.73 28.70
C GLU A 541 -14.83 48.68 29.79
N PHE A 542 -16.02 49.22 29.55
CA PHE A 542 -16.78 50.07 30.46
C PHE A 542 -18.17 49.47 30.69
N GLU A 543 -18.80 49.82 31.81
CA GLU A 543 -20.15 49.40 32.16
C GLU A 543 -20.99 50.64 32.38
N ASP A 544 -22.12 50.75 31.67
CA ASP A 544 -23.00 51.90 31.76
C ASP A 544 -23.86 51.87 33.05
N ASP A 545 -24.60 52.95 33.31
CA ASP A 545 -25.46 53.07 34.50
C ASP A 545 -26.62 52.03 34.54
N ASN A 546 -26.85 51.29 33.45
CA ASN A 546 -27.84 50.19 33.37
C ASN A 546 -27.20 48.80 33.54
N GLY A 547 -25.88 48.71 33.70
CA GLY A 547 -25.13 47.46 33.78
C GLY A 547 -24.82 46.85 32.41
N GLU A 548 -25.00 47.58 31.31
CA GLU A 548 -24.60 47.14 29.98
C GLU A 548 -23.13 47.44 29.73
N LYS A 549 -22.37 46.39 29.39
CA LYS A 549 -20.95 46.52 29.08
C LYS A 549 -20.74 46.95 27.63
N TYR A 550 -19.86 47.92 27.43
CA TYR A 550 -19.47 48.41 26.12
C TYR A 550 -17.96 48.66 26.06
N ILE A 551 -17.40 48.62 24.85
CA ILE A 551 -15.95 48.75 24.63
C ILE A 551 -15.69 50.10 23.97
N GLU A 552 -14.75 50.87 24.53
CA GLU A 552 -14.23 52.09 23.89
C GLU A 552 -12.75 51.91 23.49
N GLU A 553 -12.33 52.70 22.50
CA GLU A 553 -10.94 52.75 22.04
C GLU A 553 -10.09 53.51 23.05
N ALA A 554 -9.01 52.87 23.52
CA ALA A 554 -8.10 53.40 24.53
C ALA A 554 -6.68 53.56 23.96
N PRO A 555 -5.90 54.54 24.44
CA PRO A 555 -4.46 54.61 24.17
C PRO A 555 -3.77 53.29 24.55
N ALA A 556 -2.75 52.88 23.80
CA ALA A 556 -2.08 51.58 24.00
C ALA A 556 -1.53 51.36 25.43
N GLU A 557 -1.21 52.44 26.14
CA GLU A 557 -0.72 52.43 27.53
C GLU A 557 -1.82 52.17 28.57
N GLU A 558 -3.09 52.35 28.19
CA GLU A 558 -4.28 52.23 29.04
C GLU A 558 -5.22 51.09 28.55
N ALA A 559 -4.88 50.42 27.46
CA ALA A 559 -5.66 49.35 26.85
C ALA A 559 -5.65 48.07 27.70
N GLN A 560 -6.82 47.46 27.90
CA GLN A 560 -6.98 46.17 28.58
C GLN A 560 -6.75 44.98 27.63
N PHE A 561 -7.03 45.17 26.33
CA PHE A 561 -6.77 44.23 25.26
C PHE A 561 -6.67 44.97 23.92
N PHE A 562 -6.31 44.28 22.85
CA PHE A 562 -6.11 44.83 21.52
C PHE A 562 -6.98 44.12 20.49
N GLY A 563 -7.92 44.86 19.90
CA GLY A 563 -8.77 44.37 18.81
C GLY A 563 -8.10 44.51 17.45
N VAL A 564 -8.17 43.48 16.63
CA VAL A 564 -7.81 43.49 15.20
C VAL A 564 -9.08 43.72 14.39
N TYR A 565 -9.03 44.69 13.50
CA TYR A 565 -10.13 45.06 12.60
C TYR A 565 -9.68 44.94 11.15
N VAL A 566 -10.58 44.52 10.28
CA VAL A 566 -10.36 44.37 8.83
C VAL A 566 -11.22 45.37 8.06
N GLY A 567 -10.64 46.00 7.03
CA GLY A 567 -11.32 47.03 6.24
C GLY A 567 -12.11 46.45 5.07
N GLN A 568 -13.36 46.87 4.94
CA GLN A 568 -14.25 46.47 3.85
C GLN A 568 -14.10 47.39 2.64
N GLU A 569 -14.51 46.96 1.44
CA GLU A 569 -14.48 47.78 0.22
C GLU A 569 -15.25 49.10 0.34
N ASP A 570 -16.28 49.16 1.19
CA ASP A 570 -17.06 50.37 1.46
C ASP A 570 -16.40 51.33 2.47
N GLY A 571 -15.20 51.00 2.96
CA GLY A 571 -14.40 51.80 3.89
C GLY A 571 -14.72 51.58 5.36
N ARG A 572 -15.63 50.66 5.72
CA ARG A 572 -15.92 50.32 7.12
C ARG A 572 -14.83 49.41 7.71
N MET A 573 -14.58 49.56 9.00
CA MET A 573 -13.70 48.67 9.76
C MET A 573 -14.55 47.68 10.55
N MET A 574 -14.34 46.39 10.29
CA MET A 574 -15.06 45.29 10.91
C MET A 574 -14.16 44.62 11.94
N TRP A 575 -14.70 44.31 13.11
CA TRP A 575 -13.96 43.58 14.13
C TRP A 575 -13.68 42.14 13.67
N HIS A 576 -12.47 41.66 13.95
CA HIS A 576 -12.04 40.31 13.60
C HIS A 576 -11.71 39.47 14.85
N SER A 577 -10.85 39.97 15.75
CA SER A 577 -10.38 39.21 16.91
C SER A 577 -9.71 40.09 17.96
N ASP A 578 -9.83 39.73 19.24
CA ASP A 578 -9.18 40.40 20.36
C ASP A 578 -7.95 39.63 20.87
N HIS A 579 -6.92 40.36 21.29
CA HIS A 579 -5.66 39.80 21.77
C HIS A 579 -5.19 40.50 23.05
N PRO A 580 -4.62 39.77 24.01
CA PRO A 580 -4.18 40.34 25.27
C PRO A 580 -2.98 41.29 25.14
N THR A 581 -2.19 41.18 24.05
CA THR A 581 -1.05 42.08 23.80
C THR A 581 -1.04 42.64 22.38
N GLN A 582 -0.49 43.85 22.24
CA GLN A 582 -0.37 44.52 20.95
C GLN A 582 0.51 43.74 19.96
N GLU A 583 1.55 43.05 20.44
CA GLU A 583 2.41 42.19 19.61
C GLU A 583 1.65 41.02 18.98
N GLN A 584 0.75 40.39 19.74
CA GLN A 584 -0.08 39.29 19.23
C GLN A 584 -1.09 39.79 18.19
N ALA A 585 -1.76 40.92 18.48
CA ALA A 585 -2.66 41.57 17.52
C ALA A 585 -1.93 41.97 16.23
N ASN A 586 -0.71 42.52 16.34
CA ASN A 586 0.12 42.88 15.20
C ASN A 586 0.56 41.67 14.38
N ALA A 587 0.90 40.54 15.02
CA ALA A 587 1.27 39.32 14.31
C ALA A 587 0.11 38.76 13.47
N VAL A 588 -1.12 38.85 13.98
CA VAL A 588 -2.33 38.46 13.25
C VAL A 588 -2.61 39.42 12.10
N SER A 589 -2.53 40.73 12.34
CA SER A 589 -2.66 41.77 11.30
C SER A 589 -1.65 41.57 10.15
N GLN A 590 -0.38 41.32 10.44
CA GLN A 590 0.66 41.08 9.43
C GLN A 590 0.41 39.80 8.61
N ARG A 591 -0.08 38.73 9.25
CA ARG A 591 -0.43 37.48 8.56
C ARG A 591 -1.59 37.67 7.60
N LEU A 592 -2.62 38.40 8.02
CA LEU A 592 -3.74 38.76 7.16
C LEU A 592 -3.25 39.54 5.94
N GLU A 593 -2.46 40.60 6.14
CA GLU A 593 -1.92 41.39 5.03
C GLU A 593 -1.06 40.58 4.05
N ALA A 594 -0.27 39.62 4.55
CA ALA A 594 0.51 38.71 3.71
C ALA A 594 -0.38 37.78 2.87
N ILE A 595 -1.44 37.23 3.45
CA ILE A 595 -2.42 36.38 2.76
C ILE A 595 -3.11 37.17 1.63
N HIS A 596 -3.55 38.40 1.90
CA HIS A 596 -4.18 39.25 0.89
C HIS A 596 -3.22 39.65 -0.23
N THR A 597 -1.97 39.96 0.13
CA THR A 597 -0.93 40.29 -0.85
C THR A 597 -0.68 39.11 -1.78
N GLN A 598 -0.60 37.90 -1.24
CA GLN A 598 -0.41 36.69 -2.03
C GLN A 598 -1.62 36.41 -2.95
N ALA A 599 -2.85 36.62 -2.46
CA ALA A 599 -4.07 36.50 -3.27
C ALA A 599 -4.10 37.49 -4.44
N LYS A 600 -3.66 38.74 -4.22
CA LYS A 600 -3.52 39.75 -5.28
C LYS A 600 -2.43 39.41 -6.29
N VAL A 601 -1.32 38.82 -5.87
CA VAL A 601 -0.26 38.33 -6.79
C VAL A 601 -0.83 37.25 -7.72
N TYR A 602 -1.60 36.30 -7.20
CA TYR A 602 -2.25 35.28 -8.01
C TYR A 602 -3.28 35.85 -9.00
N GLN A 603 -4.16 36.75 -8.55
CA GLN A 603 -5.13 37.41 -9.45
C GLN A 603 -4.45 38.29 -10.50
N SER A 604 -3.36 38.96 -10.16
CA SER A 604 -2.62 39.80 -11.11
C SER A 604 -1.80 38.99 -12.13
N GLN A 605 -1.33 37.79 -11.77
CA GLN A 605 -0.71 36.85 -12.71
C GLN A 605 -1.73 36.31 -13.72
N GLU A 606 -2.94 35.97 -13.26
CA GLU A 606 -4.02 35.48 -14.13
C GLU A 606 -4.55 36.58 -15.07
N VAL A 607 -4.68 37.82 -14.58
CA VAL A 607 -5.05 38.99 -15.40
C VAL A 607 -3.91 39.41 -16.33
N GLN A 608 -2.63 39.22 -15.96
CA GLN A 608 -1.50 39.41 -16.87
C GLN A 608 -1.50 38.39 -18.01
N GLU A 609 -1.78 37.11 -17.73
CA GLU A 609 -1.89 36.07 -18.75
C GLU A 609 -3.08 36.33 -19.68
N GLN A 610 -4.23 36.75 -19.14
CA GLN A 610 -5.43 37.08 -19.94
C GLN A 610 -5.26 38.40 -20.73
N SER A 611 -4.58 39.40 -20.18
CA SER A 611 -4.32 40.67 -20.89
C SER A 611 -3.19 40.54 -21.92
N GLN A 612 -2.17 39.70 -21.69
CA GLN A 612 -1.16 39.35 -22.70
C GLN A 612 -1.77 38.58 -23.86
N SER A 613 -2.70 37.65 -23.60
CA SER A 613 -3.42 36.93 -24.65
C SER A 613 -4.42 37.82 -25.40
N ARG A 614 -5.08 38.80 -24.74
CA ARG A 614 -5.96 39.79 -25.39
C ARG A 614 -5.18 40.84 -26.21
N SER A 615 -4.04 41.30 -25.71
CA SER A 615 -3.17 42.24 -26.43
C SER A 615 -2.41 41.57 -27.58
N GLN A 616 -2.06 40.29 -27.48
CA GLN A 616 -1.59 39.49 -28.62
C GLN A 616 -2.69 39.23 -29.65
N ALA A 617 -3.95 39.07 -29.24
CA ALA A 617 -5.09 38.94 -30.16
C ALA A 617 -5.41 40.25 -30.90
N GLN A 618 -5.39 41.40 -30.20
CA GLN A 618 -5.62 42.72 -30.82
C GLN A 618 -4.43 43.21 -31.67
N ALA A 619 -3.19 42.84 -31.32
CA ALA A 619 -2.02 43.11 -32.16
C ALA A 619 -1.99 42.25 -33.44
N ARG A 620 -2.64 41.07 -33.44
CA ARG A 620 -2.79 40.20 -34.61
C ARG A 620 -3.82 40.70 -35.62
N GLU A 621 -4.84 41.44 -35.19
CA GLU A 621 -5.83 42.06 -36.09
C GLU A 621 -5.30 43.30 -36.83
N ALA A 622 -4.40 44.07 -36.22
CA ALA A 622 -3.90 45.32 -36.80
C ALA A 622 -2.81 45.16 -37.88
N ASN A 623 -2.18 43.98 -38.01
CA ASN A 623 -0.97 43.80 -38.84
C ASN A 623 -1.19 43.01 -40.14
N SER A 624 -2.44 42.85 -40.59
CA SER A 624 -2.79 42.04 -41.77
C SER A 624 -3.07 42.86 -43.04
N MET A 625 -2.19 43.78 -43.43
CA MET A 625 -2.19 44.36 -44.78
C MET A 625 -0.77 44.68 -45.26
N GLU A 626 -0.15 43.77 -46.03
CA GLU A 626 0.56 44.01 -47.31
C GLU A 626 1.39 42.78 -47.73
N THR A 627 1.43 42.51 -49.04
CA THR A 627 2.07 41.36 -49.73
C THR A 627 3.23 41.87 -50.61
N PRO A 628 4.00 41.05 -51.37
CA PRO A 628 4.57 39.70 -51.18
C PRO A 628 6.08 39.63 -51.57
N LYS A 629 6.88 38.69 -51.01
CA LYS A 629 7.86 37.82 -51.74
C LYS A 629 8.86 37.07 -50.85
N GLN A 630 9.02 35.78 -51.16
CA GLN A 630 10.24 34.95 -51.09
C GLN A 630 10.88 34.67 -49.71
N GLU A 631 10.65 33.47 -49.16
CA GLU A 631 11.64 32.35 -49.02
C GLU A 631 11.19 31.33 -47.95
N ALA A 632 11.62 30.08 -48.13
CA ALA A 632 11.16 28.90 -47.40
C ALA A 632 11.56 28.89 -45.90
N GLN A 633 10.60 28.77 -44.97
CA GLN A 633 10.83 28.51 -43.54
C GLN A 633 9.68 27.71 -42.88
N GLN A 634 9.99 27.09 -41.74
CA GLN A 634 9.36 25.94 -41.05
C GLN A 634 7.89 26.10 -40.61
N GLN A 635 7.05 25.08 -40.81
CA GLN A 635 5.70 24.97 -40.23
C GLN A 635 5.76 24.35 -38.82
N THR A 636 5.74 25.19 -37.79
CA THR A 636 5.61 24.79 -36.38
C THR A 636 4.18 24.99 -35.89
N ALA A 637 3.71 24.13 -34.98
CA ALA A 637 2.39 24.18 -34.37
C ALA A 637 2.25 25.50 -33.61
N GLN A 638 1.28 26.32 -33.98
CA GLN A 638 1.09 27.63 -33.34
C GLN A 638 0.27 27.55 -32.05
N GLU A 639 -0.38 26.42 -31.82
CA GLU A 639 -1.12 26.10 -30.59
C GLU A 639 -1.19 24.58 -30.41
N LYS A 640 -1.77 24.12 -29.31
CA LYS A 640 -1.99 22.69 -29.04
C LYS A 640 -2.82 22.04 -30.15
N THR A 641 -2.15 21.34 -31.07
CA THR A 641 -2.77 20.81 -32.29
C THR A 641 -3.07 19.32 -32.13
N TRP A 642 -4.34 18.92 -32.13
CA TRP A 642 -4.71 17.51 -31.97
C TRP A 642 -4.27 16.65 -33.16
N LEU A 643 -3.85 15.42 -32.89
CA LEU A 643 -3.33 14.47 -33.87
C LEU A 643 -4.12 13.16 -33.82
N ASN A 644 -4.53 12.69 -34.99
CA ASN A 644 -5.14 11.38 -35.16
C ASN A 644 -4.06 10.31 -35.36
N VAL A 645 -3.41 9.89 -34.28
CA VAL A 645 -2.33 8.89 -34.34
C VAL A 645 -2.89 7.48 -34.08
N PRO A 646 -2.86 6.55 -35.05
CA PRO A 646 -3.17 5.15 -34.81
C PRO A 646 -2.22 4.55 -33.76
N TYR A 647 -2.69 3.61 -32.94
CA TYR A 647 -1.89 3.06 -31.83
C TYR A 647 -0.52 2.51 -32.28
N ARG A 648 -0.48 1.82 -33.42
CA ARG A 648 0.75 1.29 -34.03
C ARG A 648 1.78 2.36 -34.43
N GLU A 649 1.34 3.60 -34.62
CA GLU A 649 2.14 4.73 -35.10
C GLU A 649 2.49 5.72 -33.97
N LYS A 650 2.06 5.42 -32.74
CA LYS A 650 2.22 6.29 -31.55
C LYS A 650 3.68 6.67 -31.26
N ASN A 651 4.59 5.72 -31.43
CA ASN A 651 6.01 5.94 -31.17
C ASN A 651 6.65 6.84 -32.23
N GLU A 652 6.15 6.76 -33.47
CA GLU A 652 6.61 7.59 -34.59
C GLU A 652 6.12 9.03 -34.42
N ALA A 653 4.85 9.23 -34.06
CA ALA A 653 4.33 10.57 -33.76
C ALA A 653 5.04 11.19 -32.54
N LYS A 654 5.27 10.40 -31.47
CA LYS A 654 5.99 10.86 -30.27
C LYS A 654 7.42 11.30 -30.58
N LYS A 655 8.11 10.58 -31.47
CA LYS A 655 9.46 10.92 -31.97
C LYS A 655 9.49 12.28 -32.67
N HIS A 656 8.39 12.66 -33.31
CA HIS A 656 8.25 13.92 -34.02
C HIS A 656 7.62 15.04 -33.19
N GLY A 657 7.54 14.85 -31.87
CA GLY A 657 7.13 15.88 -30.91
C GLY A 657 5.70 15.74 -30.39
N ALA A 658 4.93 14.77 -30.87
CA ALA A 658 3.60 14.52 -30.32
C ALA A 658 3.64 14.10 -28.85
N ARG A 659 2.59 14.46 -28.10
CA ARG A 659 2.36 14.14 -26.70
C ARG A 659 0.97 13.52 -26.56
N TRP A 660 0.81 12.70 -25.52
CA TRP A 660 -0.47 12.09 -25.18
C TRP A 660 -1.11 12.89 -24.06
N ASP A 661 -2.35 13.33 -24.28
CA ASP A 661 -3.17 13.93 -23.25
C ASP A 661 -3.94 12.83 -22.52
N ARG A 662 -3.70 12.68 -21.20
CA ARG A 662 -4.31 11.62 -20.38
C ARG A 662 -5.80 11.88 -20.11
N GLU A 663 -6.21 13.14 -20.03
CA GLU A 663 -7.59 13.53 -19.72
C GLU A 663 -8.45 13.46 -21.00
N ALA A 664 -7.96 14.02 -22.10
CA ALA A 664 -8.62 13.98 -23.40
C ALA A 664 -8.42 12.66 -24.17
N LYS A 665 -7.60 11.74 -23.63
CA LYS A 665 -7.23 10.43 -24.22
C LYS A 665 -6.88 10.54 -25.71
N SER A 666 -6.08 11.54 -26.08
CA SER A 666 -5.78 11.87 -27.48
C SER A 666 -4.33 12.34 -27.66
N TRP A 667 -3.75 12.08 -28.84
CA TRP A 667 -2.43 12.58 -29.21
C TRP A 667 -2.53 14.03 -29.68
N TYR A 668 -1.54 14.85 -29.37
CA TYR A 668 -1.45 16.25 -29.83
C TYR A 668 0.00 16.67 -30.08
N ALA A 669 0.22 17.65 -30.95
CA ALA A 669 1.47 18.37 -31.09
C ALA A 669 1.44 19.59 -30.17
N PRO A 670 2.35 19.70 -29.18
CA PRO A 670 2.50 20.93 -28.39
C PRO A 670 2.84 22.13 -29.26
N GLU A 671 2.48 23.33 -28.81
CA GLU A 671 2.90 24.58 -29.44
C GLU A 671 4.44 24.62 -29.64
N GLY A 672 4.89 25.14 -30.77
CA GLY A 672 6.28 25.15 -31.20
C GLY A 672 6.77 23.85 -31.87
N THR A 673 5.98 22.78 -31.86
CA THR A 673 6.38 21.49 -32.48
C THR A 673 6.40 21.60 -34.00
N ASN A 674 7.49 21.20 -34.66
CA ASN A 674 7.54 21.15 -36.13
C ASN A 674 6.49 20.16 -36.66
N LEU A 675 5.48 20.69 -37.36
CA LEU A 675 4.34 19.92 -37.86
C LEU A 675 4.65 19.19 -39.17
N ALA A 676 5.70 19.56 -39.89
CA ALA A 676 6.07 18.90 -41.16
C ALA A 676 6.22 17.37 -41.04
N PRO A 677 6.92 16.82 -40.03
CA PRO A 677 6.99 15.36 -39.83
C PRO A 677 5.73 14.75 -39.18
N LEU A 678 4.83 15.57 -38.63
CA LEU A 678 3.56 15.14 -38.05
C LEU A 678 2.37 15.26 -39.03
N ALA A 679 2.64 15.76 -40.24
CA ALA A 679 1.60 16.13 -41.20
C ALA A 679 0.62 15.00 -41.51
N LYS A 680 1.06 13.73 -41.52
CA LYS A 680 0.21 12.57 -41.80
C LYS A 680 -0.84 12.26 -40.71
N TRP A 681 -0.68 12.80 -39.51
CA TRP A 681 -1.63 12.63 -38.41
C TRP A 681 -2.43 13.89 -38.09
N LEU A 682 -2.22 14.98 -38.85
CA LEU A 682 -3.04 16.17 -38.71
C LEU A 682 -4.51 15.87 -39.09
N PRO A 683 -5.50 16.43 -38.40
CA PRO A 683 -6.92 16.13 -38.62
C PRO A 683 -7.35 16.37 -40.06
N GLU A 684 -6.75 17.36 -40.71
CA GLU A 684 -6.97 17.80 -42.09
C GLU A 684 -6.47 16.78 -43.13
N ASN A 685 -5.38 16.06 -42.80
CA ASN A 685 -4.74 15.07 -43.66
C ASN A 685 -5.17 13.62 -43.34
N ASN A 686 -5.95 13.44 -42.27
CA ASN A 686 -6.39 12.15 -41.77
C ASN A 686 -7.91 11.93 -41.95
N ALA A 687 -8.52 12.64 -42.89
CA ALA A 687 -9.82 12.30 -43.40
C ALA A 687 -9.69 11.06 -44.31
N ILE A 688 -10.21 9.93 -43.83
CA ILE A 688 -10.49 8.65 -44.54
C ILE A 688 -9.38 7.59 -44.42
N ARG A 689 -9.53 6.71 -43.41
CA ARG A 689 -9.47 5.24 -43.53
C ARG A 689 -10.33 4.61 -42.42
N GLN A 690 -11.63 4.53 -42.67
CA GLN A 690 -12.51 3.60 -41.95
C GLN A 690 -12.26 2.21 -42.52
N GLU A 691 -11.56 1.34 -41.80
CA GLU A 691 -11.81 -0.09 -41.95
C GLU A 691 -13.12 -0.40 -41.19
N PRO A 692 -14.03 -1.21 -41.75
CA PRO A 692 -15.34 -1.41 -41.15
C PRO A 692 -15.19 -2.04 -39.76
N PRO A 693 -15.94 -1.57 -38.74
CA PRO A 693 -15.90 -2.21 -37.43
C PRO A 693 -16.32 -3.67 -37.57
N GLN A 694 -15.50 -4.61 -37.05
CA GLN A 694 -15.98 -5.97 -36.83
C GLN A 694 -17.20 -5.90 -35.92
N ASP A 695 -18.24 -6.68 -36.23
CA ASP A 695 -19.41 -6.81 -35.35
C ASP A 695 -18.92 -7.26 -33.96
N PRO A 696 -19.17 -6.52 -32.87
CA PRO A 696 -18.77 -6.90 -31.52
C PRO A 696 -19.24 -8.30 -31.12
N ARG A 697 -20.33 -8.80 -31.72
CA ARG A 697 -20.77 -10.19 -31.52
C ARG A 697 -19.82 -11.19 -32.16
N ALA A 698 -19.26 -10.88 -33.32
CA ALA A 698 -18.29 -11.73 -34.00
C ALA A 698 -16.94 -11.74 -33.27
N GLU A 699 -16.48 -10.58 -32.81
CA GLU A 699 -15.25 -10.48 -32.01
C GLU A 699 -15.41 -11.21 -30.67
N PHE A 700 -16.57 -11.07 -30.00
CA PHE A 700 -16.83 -11.85 -28.79
C PHE A 700 -16.97 -13.35 -29.08
N ALA A 701 -17.52 -13.74 -30.23
CA ALA A 701 -17.61 -15.14 -30.63
C ALA A 701 -16.23 -15.78 -30.75
N GLU A 702 -15.26 -15.03 -31.26
CA GLU A 702 -13.87 -15.45 -31.40
C GLU A 702 -13.20 -15.56 -30.02
N ALA A 703 -13.37 -14.56 -29.15
CA ALA A 703 -12.88 -14.62 -27.76
C ALA A 703 -13.46 -15.81 -26.97
N LEU A 704 -14.72 -16.18 -27.20
CA LEU A 704 -15.34 -17.36 -26.59
C LEU A 704 -14.73 -18.66 -27.11
N LYS A 705 -14.46 -18.75 -28.41
CA LYS A 705 -13.79 -19.92 -29.01
C LYS A 705 -12.35 -20.07 -28.51
N ASP A 706 -11.61 -18.97 -28.43
CA ASP A 706 -10.23 -18.96 -27.90
C ASP A 706 -10.18 -19.37 -26.43
N ALA A 707 -11.22 -19.03 -25.66
CA ALA A 707 -11.42 -19.50 -24.29
C ALA A 707 -11.84 -20.99 -24.19
N GLY A 708 -11.97 -21.68 -25.32
CA GLY A 708 -12.33 -23.10 -25.41
C GLY A 708 -13.84 -23.38 -25.33
N LEU A 709 -14.70 -22.35 -25.42
CA LEU A 709 -16.16 -22.52 -25.44
C LEU A 709 -16.64 -22.86 -26.84
N LYS A 710 -17.49 -23.89 -26.95
CA LYS A 710 -18.13 -24.30 -28.18
C LYS A 710 -19.51 -23.66 -28.26
N ILE A 711 -19.63 -22.64 -29.09
CA ILE A 711 -20.88 -21.93 -29.35
C ILE A 711 -21.40 -22.27 -30.76
N ASP A 712 -22.68 -22.59 -30.87
CA ASP A 712 -23.36 -22.79 -32.15
C ASP A 712 -23.93 -21.44 -32.62
N GLY A 713 -23.25 -20.80 -33.58
CA GLY A 713 -23.64 -19.50 -34.12
C GLY A 713 -23.07 -18.30 -33.35
N MET A 714 -23.77 -17.17 -33.38
CA MET A 714 -23.34 -15.92 -32.72
C MET A 714 -23.70 -15.89 -31.24
N PRO A 715 -22.84 -15.35 -30.36
CA PRO A 715 -23.10 -15.29 -28.94
C PRO A 715 -24.25 -14.34 -28.61
N GLN A 716 -25.07 -14.75 -27.65
CA GLN A 716 -26.16 -13.94 -27.12
C GLN A 716 -25.62 -12.88 -26.16
N MET A 717 -25.72 -11.62 -26.54
CA MET A 717 -25.23 -10.45 -25.78
C MET A 717 -26.36 -9.75 -25.00
N ASP A 718 -27.17 -10.53 -24.29
CA ASP A 718 -28.39 -10.08 -23.62
C ASP A 718 -28.18 -9.74 -22.13
N GLY A 719 -26.94 -9.75 -21.66
CA GLY A 719 -26.60 -9.56 -20.26
C GLY A 719 -27.09 -10.70 -19.36
N LYS A 720 -27.30 -11.91 -19.89
CA LYS A 720 -27.61 -13.13 -19.11
C LYS A 720 -26.48 -14.14 -19.21
N LEU A 721 -26.41 -15.04 -18.22
CA LEU A 721 -25.41 -16.09 -18.20
C LEU A 721 -25.87 -17.25 -19.10
N HIS A 722 -25.06 -17.58 -20.10
CA HIS A 722 -25.30 -18.68 -21.04
C HIS A 722 -24.34 -19.82 -20.75
N ARG A 723 -24.86 -21.06 -20.71
CA ARG A 723 -24.07 -22.28 -20.50
C ARG A 723 -23.82 -22.97 -21.84
N VAL A 724 -22.57 -23.30 -22.12
CA VAL A 724 -22.17 -23.93 -23.38
C VAL A 724 -21.16 -25.06 -23.15
N PRO A 725 -21.09 -26.05 -24.05
CA PRO A 725 -20.04 -27.06 -24.01
C PRO A 725 -18.66 -26.41 -24.18
N VAL A 726 -17.62 -27.09 -23.68
CA VAL A 726 -16.22 -26.74 -23.99
C VAL A 726 -15.55 -27.90 -24.72
N GLU A 727 -14.35 -27.68 -25.24
CA GLU A 727 -13.60 -28.76 -25.88
C GLU A 727 -13.32 -29.94 -24.93
N GLY A 728 -13.49 -31.17 -25.43
CA GLY A 728 -13.42 -32.39 -24.63
C GLY A 728 -14.65 -32.68 -23.75
N ASP A 729 -15.75 -31.93 -23.83
CA ASP A 729 -17.01 -32.28 -23.15
C ASP A 729 -17.69 -33.50 -23.79
N GLU A 730 -18.20 -34.39 -22.93
CA GLU A 730 -19.13 -35.45 -23.33
C GLU A 730 -20.43 -34.84 -23.86
N LYS A 731 -21.10 -35.58 -24.76
CA LYS A 731 -22.32 -35.10 -25.43
C LYS A 731 -23.40 -34.74 -24.40
N GLY A 732 -23.73 -33.44 -24.30
CA GLY A 732 -24.73 -32.89 -23.38
C GLY A 732 -24.16 -32.16 -22.14
N ARG A 733 -22.85 -32.19 -21.92
CA ARG A 733 -22.20 -31.45 -20.83
C ARG A 733 -21.91 -30.01 -21.23
N THR A 734 -22.15 -29.05 -20.32
CA THR A 734 -21.95 -27.60 -20.56
C THR A 734 -20.94 -27.02 -19.57
N SER A 735 -19.67 -27.38 -19.71
CA SER A 735 -18.60 -26.95 -18.79
C SER A 735 -18.04 -25.54 -19.09
N GLY A 736 -18.74 -24.73 -19.89
CA GLY A 736 -18.42 -23.33 -20.16
C GLY A 736 -19.60 -22.40 -19.82
N ALA A 737 -19.29 -21.16 -19.47
CA ALA A 737 -20.28 -20.10 -19.28
C ALA A 737 -19.80 -18.77 -19.84
N TYR A 738 -20.71 -17.97 -20.39
CA TYR A 738 -20.40 -16.61 -20.79
C TYR A 738 -21.58 -15.66 -20.54
N LYS A 739 -21.30 -14.36 -20.55
CA LYS A 739 -22.31 -13.30 -20.43
C LYS A 739 -21.88 -12.09 -21.22
N GLY A 740 -22.63 -11.71 -22.25
CA GLY A 740 -22.28 -10.61 -23.15
C GLY A 740 -23.17 -9.38 -22.99
N TYR A 741 -22.62 -8.20 -23.23
CA TYR A 741 -23.27 -6.89 -23.09
C TYR A 741 -23.03 -6.06 -24.35
N LEU A 742 -24.08 -5.49 -24.93
CA LEU A 742 -23.97 -4.53 -26.05
C LEU A 742 -24.14 -3.08 -25.60
N ASP A 743 -24.41 -2.86 -24.32
CA ASP A 743 -24.60 -1.53 -23.77
C ASP A 743 -23.29 -0.90 -23.31
N GLY A 744 -23.21 0.42 -23.48
CA GLY A 744 -21.95 1.12 -23.28
C GLY A 744 -20.93 0.73 -24.35
N HIS A 745 -19.73 0.37 -23.91
CA HIS A 745 -18.73 -0.25 -24.75
C HIS A 745 -18.95 -1.77 -24.72
N PRO A 746 -19.25 -2.43 -25.86
CA PRO A 746 -19.59 -3.85 -25.84
C PRO A 746 -18.53 -4.67 -25.11
N ALA A 747 -18.99 -5.51 -24.19
CA ALA A 747 -18.15 -6.21 -23.24
C ALA A 747 -18.75 -7.59 -22.92
N GLY A 748 -17.96 -8.46 -22.30
CA GLY A 748 -18.42 -9.79 -21.96
C GLY A 748 -17.62 -10.44 -20.87
N PHE A 749 -18.18 -11.46 -20.25
CA PHE A 749 -17.55 -12.33 -19.27
C PHE A 749 -17.47 -13.73 -19.86
N ILE A 750 -16.35 -14.42 -19.65
CA ILE A 750 -16.07 -15.75 -20.18
C ILE A 750 -15.51 -16.63 -19.05
N GLN A 751 -16.04 -17.84 -18.91
CA GLN A 751 -15.59 -18.82 -17.93
C GLN A 751 -15.59 -20.23 -18.51
N ASN A 752 -14.48 -20.94 -18.34
CA ASN A 752 -14.34 -22.35 -18.70
C ASN A 752 -14.03 -23.13 -17.41
N PHE A 753 -14.95 -24.00 -16.98
CA PHE A 753 -14.84 -24.75 -15.73
C PHE A 753 -13.87 -25.93 -15.81
N LYS A 754 -13.45 -26.33 -17.01
CA LYS A 754 -12.44 -27.38 -17.20
C LYS A 754 -11.02 -26.86 -17.19
N SER A 755 -10.77 -25.72 -17.85
CA SER A 755 -9.44 -25.09 -17.84
C SER A 755 -9.23 -24.14 -16.66
N GLY A 756 -10.30 -23.81 -15.91
CA GLY A 756 -10.26 -22.82 -14.84
C GLY A 756 -10.21 -21.36 -15.33
N LEU A 757 -10.20 -21.12 -16.64
CA LEU A 757 -10.16 -19.78 -17.23
C LEU A 757 -11.40 -18.97 -16.82
N LYS A 758 -11.17 -17.73 -16.36
CA LYS A 758 -12.21 -16.75 -16.04
C LYS A 758 -11.71 -15.36 -16.43
N THR A 759 -12.34 -14.71 -17.41
CA THR A 759 -11.87 -13.44 -17.97
C THR A 759 -13.02 -12.53 -18.41
N ASN A 760 -12.72 -11.24 -18.60
CA ASN A 760 -13.62 -10.25 -19.17
C ASN A 760 -13.08 -9.78 -20.53
N TRP A 761 -13.97 -9.63 -21.51
CA TRP A 761 -13.72 -9.18 -22.87
C TRP A 761 -14.35 -7.80 -23.12
N LYS A 762 -13.77 -7.00 -24.02
CA LYS A 762 -14.27 -5.70 -24.49
C LYS A 762 -14.00 -5.55 -25.99
N ALA A 763 -14.94 -4.98 -26.74
CA ALA A 763 -14.85 -4.85 -28.19
C ALA A 763 -13.81 -3.84 -28.65
N THR A 764 -13.04 -4.15 -29.68
CA THR A 764 -12.07 -3.22 -30.25
C THR A 764 -12.71 -2.32 -31.34
N GLY A 765 -12.45 -1.00 -31.31
CA GLY A 765 -12.61 -0.16 -32.50
C GLY A 765 -13.67 0.96 -32.52
N GLN A 766 -14.38 1.31 -31.44
CA GLN A 766 -15.18 2.54 -31.39
C GLN A 766 -14.47 3.65 -30.61
N ARG A 767 -14.03 4.71 -31.32
CA ARG A 767 -13.65 5.99 -30.69
C ARG A 767 -14.91 6.80 -30.44
N LEU A 768 -15.23 7.03 -29.16
CA LEU A 768 -16.29 7.92 -28.72
C LEU A 768 -15.68 9.23 -28.25
N ASN A 769 -16.32 10.35 -28.55
CA ASN A 769 -15.87 11.66 -28.08
C ASN A 769 -16.18 11.83 -26.56
N PRO A 770 -15.61 12.85 -25.87
CA PRO A 770 -15.85 13.07 -24.43
C PRO A 770 -17.33 13.23 -24.05
N ALA A 771 -18.17 13.80 -24.91
CA ALA A 771 -19.61 13.95 -24.66
C ALA A 771 -20.37 12.61 -24.78
N GLU A 772 -19.93 11.72 -25.67
CA GLU A 772 -20.44 10.36 -25.82
C GLU A 772 -19.98 9.45 -24.67
N ILE A 773 -18.74 9.60 -24.21
CA ILE A 773 -18.22 8.92 -23.01
C ILE A 773 -19.07 9.31 -21.79
N ALA A 774 -19.27 10.61 -21.55
CA ALA A 774 -20.09 11.09 -20.45
C ALA A 774 -21.57 10.69 -20.56
N LYS A 775 -22.07 10.45 -21.79
CA LYS A 775 -23.42 9.91 -22.01
C LYS A 775 -23.48 8.41 -21.68
N LEU A 776 -22.49 7.62 -22.11
CA LEU A 776 -22.41 6.20 -21.81
C LEU A 776 -22.16 5.92 -20.33
N GLU A 777 -21.37 6.75 -19.65
CA GLU A 777 -21.17 6.65 -18.20
C GLU A 777 -22.47 6.92 -17.44
N ARG A 778 -23.25 7.93 -17.85
CA ARG A 778 -24.59 8.18 -17.31
C ARG A 778 -25.57 7.04 -17.59
N GLU A 779 -25.54 6.45 -18.79
CA GLU A 779 -26.38 5.29 -19.12
C GLU A 779 -25.96 4.02 -18.36
N ALA A 780 -24.65 3.79 -18.18
CA ALA A 780 -24.12 2.66 -17.42
C ALA A 780 -24.43 2.80 -15.93
N GLU A 781 -24.32 4.01 -15.38
CA GLU A 781 -24.72 4.34 -14.02
C GLU A 781 -26.21 4.09 -13.82
N ALA A 782 -27.05 4.63 -14.70
CA ALA A 782 -28.50 4.44 -14.65
C ALA A 782 -28.89 2.95 -14.72
N LYS A 783 -28.18 2.14 -15.51
CA LYS A 783 -28.40 0.69 -15.59
C LYS A 783 -27.86 -0.08 -14.40
N ARG A 784 -26.74 0.34 -13.80
CA ARG A 784 -26.23 -0.23 -12.54
C ARG A 784 -27.23 0.00 -11.42
N GLN A 785 -27.71 1.24 -11.29
CA GLN A 785 -28.79 1.60 -10.37
C GLN A 785 -30.08 0.83 -10.66
N ALA A 786 -30.44 0.62 -11.93
CA ALA A 786 -31.62 -0.16 -12.29
C ALA A 786 -31.51 -1.63 -11.86
N ARG A 787 -30.35 -2.28 -12.05
CA ARG A 787 -30.11 -3.66 -11.60
C ARG A 787 -30.09 -3.77 -10.08
N GLU A 788 -29.56 -2.78 -9.40
CA GLU A 788 -29.58 -2.73 -7.94
C GLU A 788 -31.01 -2.60 -7.41
N ARG A 789 -31.81 -1.69 -7.98
CA ARG A 789 -33.25 -1.57 -7.69
C ARG A 789 -34.02 -2.86 -8.00
N GLU A 790 -33.70 -3.54 -9.10
CA GLU A 790 -34.34 -4.83 -9.45
C GLU A 790 -33.99 -5.94 -8.45
N ARG A 791 -32.72 -6.02 -8.03
CA ARG A 791 -32.27 -6.97 -7.00
C ARG A 791 -32.93 -6.68 -5.65
N GLU A 792 -33.00 -5.41 -5.26
CA GLU A 792 -33.65 -4.98 -4.03
C GLU A 792 -35.16 -5.24 -4.07
N ALA A 793 -35.83 -4.96 -5.19
CA ALA A 793 -37.23 -5.31 -5.39
C ALA A 793 -37.46 -6.82 -5.31
N THR A 794 -36.54 -7.63 -5.85
CA THR A 794 -36.59 -9.09 -5.73
C THR A 794 -36.44 -9.54 -4.27
N TYR A 795 -35.48 -8.97 -3.53
CA TYR A 795 -35.28 -9.26 -2.11
C TYR A 795 -36.51 -8.88 -1.27
N ASN A 796 -37.10 -7.72 -1.52
CA ASN A 796 -38.31 -7.28 -0.82
C ASN A 796 -39.50 -8.20 -1.14
N ALA A 797 -39.73 -8.55 -2.41
CA ALA A 797 -40.79 -9.47 -2.79
C ALA A 797 -40.61 -10.87 -2.17
N LYS A 798 -39.37 -11.37 -2.09
CA LYS A 798 -39.05 -12.63 -1.41
C LYS A 798 -39.25 -12.55 0.09
N SER A 799 -38.79 -11.47 0.72
CA SER A 799 -39.00 -11.18 2.15
C SER A 799 -40.49 -11.20 2.51
N GLU A 800 -41.34 -10.53 1.73
CA GLU A 800 -42.79 -10.53 1.93
C GLU A 800 -43.41 -11.93 1.81
N ALA A 801 -43.06 -12.68 0.75
CA ALA A 801 -43.59 -14.01 0.52
C ALA A 801 -43.23 -14.99 1.65
N ILE A 802 -41.96 -15.00 2.08
CA ILE A 802 -41.48 -15.87 3.16
C ILE A 802 -42.11 -15.48 4.49
N THR A 803 -42.25 -14.18 4.76
CA THR A 803 -42.90 -13.68 5.98
C THR A 803 -44.36 -14.13 6.06
N GLN A 804 -45.10 -14.02 4.95
CA GLN A 804 -46.49 -14.49 4.88
C GLN A 804 -46.59 -16.00 5.06
N GLU A 805 -45.70 -16.77 4.44
CA GLU A 805 -45.65 -18.22 4.61
C GLU A 805 -45.40 -18.58 6.08
N LEU A 806 -44.34 -18.04 6.69
CA LEU A 806 -43.96 -18.31 8.08
C LEU A 806 -45.08 -17.98 9.07
N ALA A 807 -45.87 -16.92 8.82
CA ALA A 807 -47.01 -16.56 9.67
C ALA A 807 -48.11 -17.64 9.68
N THR A 808 -48.19 -18.46 8.63
CA THR A 808 -49.19 -19.55 8.52
C THR A 808 -48.66 -20.90 9.00
N LEU A 809 -47.34 -21.07 9.10
CA LEU A 809 -46.74 -22.35 9.48
C LEU A 809 -46.83 -22.59 10.99
N PRO A 810 -47.21 -23.80 11.42
CA PRO A 810 -47.17 -24.19 12.82
C PRO A 810 -45.72 -24.30 13.32
N ASP A 811 -45.54 -24.20 14.63
CA ASP A 811 -44.25 -24.47 15.24
C ASP A 811 -43.87 -25.94 15.04
N ALA A 812 -42.59 -26.20 14.79
CA ALA A 812 -42.12 -27.56 14.56
C ALA A 812 -42.19 -28.39 15.85
N PRO A 813 -42.57 -29.68 15.75
CA PRO A 813 -42.60 -30.55 16.91
C PRO A 813 -41.18 -30.84 17.40
N ALA A 814 -41.02 -30.90 18.73
CA ALA A 814 -39.73 -31.22 19.36
C ALA A 814 -39.15 -32.56 18.90
N ASP A 815 -40.04 -33.48 18.51
CA ASP A 815 -39.72 -34.84 18.13
C ASP A 815 -39.48 -35.01 16.61
N HIS A 816 -39.29 -33.89 15.90
CA HIS A 816 -38.97 -33.85 14.47
C HIS A 816 -37.75 -34.73 14.13
N PRO A 817 -37.77 -35.51 13.03
CA PRO A 817 -36.71 -36.48 12.71
C PRO A 817 -35.28 -35.91 12.68
N TYR A 818 -35.10 -34.71 12.13
CA TYR A 818 -33.79 -34.04 12.14
C TYR A 818 -33.32 -33.71 13.57
N LEU A 819 -34.21 -33.24 14.44
CA LEU A 819 -33.87 -32.88 15.82
C LEU A 819 -33.50 -34.14 16.61
N LYS A 820 -34.28 -35.21 16.50
CA LYS A 820 -33.96 -36.53 17.08
C LYS A 820 -32.60 -37.05 16.60
N ASN A 821 -32.36 -37.01 15.29
CA ASN A 821 -31.09 -37.47 14.71
C ASN A 821 -29.89 -36.68 15.22
N LYS A 822 -30.08 -35.38 15.52
CA LYS A 822 -29.06 -34.51 16.10
C LYS A 822 -29.04 -34.52 17.64
N GLY A 823 -29.92 -35.27 18.30
CA GLY A 823 -30.03 -35.33 19.77
C GLY A 823 -30.60 -34.07 20.42
N LEU A 824 -31.31 -33.25 19.65
CA LEU A 824 -31.86 -31.95 20.06
C LEU A 824 -33.30 -32.04 20.58
N ASP A 825 -33.97 -33.17 20.38
CA ASP A 825 -35.35 -33.42 20.82
C ASP A 825 -35.48 -33.40 22.36
N ALA A 826 -34.40 -33.67 23.08
CA ALA A 826 -34.34 -33.59 24.54
C ALA A 826 -34.64 -32.19 25.10
N ALA A 827 -34.55 -31.12 24.29
CA ALA A 827 -34.94 -29.78 24.70
C ALA A 827 -36.46 -29.62 24.85
N GLY A 828 -37.27 -30.50 24.25
CA GLY A 828 -38.73 -30.41 24.32
C GLY A 828 -39.35 -29.32 23.45
N HIS A 829 -38.57 -28.63 22.61
CA HIS A 829 -39.03 -27.65 21.63
C HIS A 829 -38.08 -27.58 20.42
N ALA A 830 -38.48 -26.90 19.33
CA ALA A 830 -37.73 -26.82 18.08
C ALA A 830 -36.95 -25.50 17.88
N PHE A 831 -36.54 -24.85 18.98
CA PHE A 831 -35.70 -23.62 18.96
C PHE A 831 -36.22 -22.49 18.04
N GLY A 832 -37.54 -22.32 17.95
CA GLY A 832 -38.17 -21.29 17.10
C GLY A 832 -38.31 -21.67 15.62
N ALA A 833 -37.93 -22.90 15.22
CA ALA A 833 -38.21 -23.40 13.88
C ALA A 833 -39.69 -23.74 13.70
N LYS A 834 -40.21 -23.48 12.50
CA LYS A 834 -41.56 -23.87 12.06
C LYS A 834 -41.50 -25.13 11.21
N GLN A 835 -42.65 -25.74 10.92
CA GLN A 835 -42.72 -26.91 10.03
C GLN A 835 -43.65 -26.64 8.84
N ASP A 836 -43.16 -26.92 7.63
CA ASP A 836 -44.00 -26.89 6.43
C ASP A 836 -44.82 -28.19 6.24
N ASP A 837 -45.73 -28.18 5.28
CA ASP A 837 -46.64 -29.30 4.98
C ASP A 837 -45.92 -30.55 4.45
N GLN A 838 -44.70 -30.39 3.94
CA GLN A 838 -43.79 -31.47 3.52
C GLN A 838 -43.01 -32.05 4.70
N GLY A 839 -43.17 -31.46 5.88
CA GLY A 839 -42.53 -31.87 7.10
C GLY A 839 -41.09 -31.38 7.24
N ASN A 840 -40.66 -30.35 6.50
CA ASN A 840 -39.36 -29.73 6.67
C ASN A 840 -39.40 -28.71 7.82
N LEU A 841 -38.30 -28.58 8.56
CA LEU A 841 -38.08 -27.41 9.41
C LEU A 841 -37.87 -26.19 8.53
N VAL A 842 -38.51 -25.07 8.90
CA VAL A 842 -38.34 -23.77 8.27
C VAL A 842 -37.83 -22.80 9.33
N ILE A 843 -36.60 -22.33 9.15
CA ILE A 843 -35.89 -21.46 10.09
C ILE A 843 -35.79 -20.08 9.44
N PRO A 844 -36.38 -19.03 10.01
CA PRO A 844 -36.26 -17.68 9.47
C PRO A 844 -34.81 -17.19 9.52
N ILE A 845 -34.45 -16.36 8.55
CA ILE A 845 -33.18 -15.65 8.49
C ILE A 845 -33.52 -14.16 8.45
N GLU A 846 -33.18 -13.46 9.53
CA GLU A 846 -33.68 -12.13 9.87
C GLU A 846 -32.52 -11.12 9.89
N ASP A 847 -32.82 -9.84 9.72
CA ASP A 847 -31.88 -8.76 10.02
C ASP A 847 -31.95 -8.30 11.48
N LYS A 848 -31.16 -7.27 11.82
CA LYS A 848 -31.13 -6.65 13.13
C LYS A 848 -32.47 -6.09 13.61
N ASP A 849 -33.38 -5.77 12.70
CA ASP A 849 -34.69 -5.19 13.01
C ASP A 849 -35.77 -6.28 13.10
N GLY A 850 -35.39 -7.56 12.92
CA GLY A 850 -36.30 -8.71 12.95
C GLY A 850 -37.07 -8.92 11.65
N LYS A 851 -36.68 -8.24 10.55
CA LYS A 851 -37.30 -8.45 9.24
C LYS A 851 -36.76 -9.74 8.64
N VAL A 852 -37.67 -10.64 8.26
CA VAL A 852 -37.31 -11.90 7.59
C VAL A 852 -36.93 -11.63 6.14
N TRP A 853 -35.70 -11.97 5.77
CA TRP A 853 -35.18 -11.80 4.41
C TRP A 853 -35.04 -13.11 3.64
N SER A 854 -34.87 -14.22 4.34
CA SER A 854 -34.74 -15.56 3.78
C SER A 854 -35.19 -16.61 4.80
N ALA A 855 -35.15 -17.88 4.41
CA ALA A 855 -35.34 -19.01 5.31
C ALA A 855 -34.40 -20.17 4.92
N GLN A 856 -33.91 -20.90 5.93
CA GLN A 856 -33.28 -22.20 5.74
C GLN A 856 -34.34 -23.29 5.93
N ARG A 857 -34.43 -24.22 4.98
CA ARG A 857 -35.28 -25.41 5.09
C ARG A 857 -34.45 -26.64 5.37
N ILE A 858 -34.83 -27.44 6.37
CA ILE A 858 -34.16 -28.69 6.72
C ILE A 858 -35.15 -29.85 6.67
N GLY A 859 -34.98 -30.75 5.72
CA GLY A 859 -35.87 -31.91 5.58
C GLY A 859 -35.68 -32.96 6.69
N PRO A 860 -36.63 -33.90 6.84
CA PRO A 860 -36.52 -35.00 7.80
C PRO A 860 -35.25 -35.86 7.65
N ASN A 861 -34.72 -35.94 6.43
CA ASN A 861 -33.48 -36.64 6.08
C ASN A 861 -32.22 -35.82 6.38
N GLY A 862 -32.35 -34.57 6.82
CA GLY A 862 -31.25 -33.64 7.10
C GLY A 862 -30.73 -32.86 5.89
N PHE A 863 -31.36 -32.96 4.70
CA PHE A 863 -31.03 -32.12 3.57
C PHE A 863 -31.37 -30.65 3.88
N LYS A 864 -30.42 -29.74 3.63
CA LYS A 864 -30.56 -28.31 3.91
C LYS A 864 -30.66 -27.53 2.59
N GLY A 865 -31.66 -26.67 2.48
CA GLY A 865 -31.86 -25.76 1.35
C GLY A 865 -32.04 -24.32 1.82
N TYR A 866 -31.75 -23.37 0.92
CA TYR A 866 -31.97 -21.95 1.12
C TYR A 866 -32.97 -21.42 0.10
N GLU A 867 -33.70 -20.36 0.46
CA GLU A 867 -34.58 -19.70 -0.50
C GLU A 867 -33.75 -19.06 -1.63
N LYS A 868 -34.14 -19.37 -2.86
CA LYS A 868 -33.42 -18.91 -4.05
C LYS A 868 -33.66 -17.42 -4.28
N ASP A 869 -32.60 -16.70 -4.61
CA ASP A 869 -32.62 -15.26 -4.93
C ASP A 869 -33.04 -14.37 -3.74
N ALA A 870 -32.95 -14.89 -2.51
CA ALA A 870 -33.21 -14.18 -1.26
C ALA A 870 -31.93 -13.63 -0.61
N LYS A 871 -32.04 -12.60 0.24
CA LYS A 871 -30.90 -12.00 0.95
C LYS A 871 -30.50 -12.85 2.16
N VAL A 872 -29.20 -13.15 2.27
CA VAL A 872 -28.61 -13.87 3.42
C VAL A 872 -27.46 -13.10 4.06
N ALA A 873 -26.72 -12.30 3.29
CA ALA A 873 -25.58 -11.51 3.78
C ALA A 873 -25.99 -10.57 4.93
N GLY A 874 -25.32 -10.69 6.07
CA GLY A 874 -25.58 -9.94 7.31
C GLY A 874 -26.84 -10.40 8.07
N CYS A 875 -27.63 -11.33 7.53
CA CYS A 875 -28.84 -11.84 8.18
C CYS A 875 -28.54 -13.13 8.96
N TYR A 876 -29.27 -13.36 10.05
CA TYR A 876 -28.99 -14.41 11.04
C TYR A 876 -30.26 -14.92 11.72
N GLN A 877 -30.11 -15.89 12.63
CA GLN A 877 -31.16 -16.31 13.56
C GLN A 877 -30.56 -16.47 14.96
N VAL A 878 -31.33 -16.23 16.02
CA VAL A 878 -30.86 -16.43 17.41
C VAL A 878 -31.52 -17.65 18.04
N VAL A 879 -30.76 -18.73 18.19
CA VAL A 879 -31.20 -19.89 18.98
C VAL A 879 -31.17 -19.52 20.47
N GLY A 880 -32.28 -19.74 21.16
CA GLY A 880 -32.53 -19.23 22.52
C GLY A 880 -33.29 -17.90 22.54
N GLY A 881 -33.50 -17.28 21.37
CA GLY A 881 -34.32 -16.08 21.21
C GLY A 881 -33.56 -14.77 21.35
N LYS A 882 -33.93 -13.78 20.54
CA LYS A 882 -33.30 -12.45 20.51
C LYS A 882 -33.46 -11.70 21.84
N SER A 883 -34.65 -11.75 22.44
CA SER A 883 -34.88 -11.11 23.75
C SER A 883 -33.99 -11.67 24.86
N ALA A 884 -33.66 -12.97 24.81
CA ALA A 884 -32.73 -13.55 25.77
C ALA A 884 -31.30 -13.08 25.52
N LEU A 885 -30.91 -12.82 24.27
CA LEU A 885 -29.59 -12.29 23.90
C LEU A 885 -29.41 -10.83 24.34
N GLU A 886 -30.48 -10.04 24.17
CA GLU A 886 -30.57 -8.63 24.60
C GLU A 886 -30.62 -8.49 26.13
N ALA A 887 -31.24 -9.44 26.83
CA ALA A 887 -31.32 -9.45 28.29
C ALA A 887 -30.07 -10.03 28.98
N GLN A 888 -29.06 -10.48 28.23
CA GLN A 888 -27.81 -10.94 28.84
C GLN A 888 -27.03 -9.77 29.45
N ASP A 889 -26.28 -10.08 30.51
CA ASP A 889 -25.30 -9.17 31.09
C ASP A 889 -24.32 -8.68 30.02
N GLU A 890 -23.94 -7.40 30.10
CA GLU A 890 -23.07 -6.74 29.12
C GLU A 890 -21.66 -7.34 29.06
N HIS A 891 -21.23 -8.09 30.08
CA HIS A 891 -19.96 -8.81 30.09
C HIS A 891 -20.06 -10.25 29.57
N GLU A 892 -21.26 -10.71 29.22
CA GLU A 892 -21.44 -12.02 28.60
C GLU A 892 -21.14 -11.97 27.10
N PRO A 893 -20.36 -12.93 26.56
CA PRO A 893 -19.95 -12.92 25.17
C PRO A 893 -21.12 -13.24 24.24
N VAL A 894 -21.11 -12.63 23.05
CA VAL A 894 -22.01 -13.01 21.95
C VAL A 894 -21.44 -14.25 21.29
N LEU A 895 -22.19 -15.34 21.30
CA LEU A 895 -21.81 -16.62 20.68
C LEU A 895 -22.37 -16.68 19.26
N ILE A 896 -21.51 -16.91 18.26
CA ILE A 896 -21.90 -17.01 16.84
C ILE A 896 -21.39 -18.35 16.28
N SER A 897 -22.22 -19.08 15.52
CA SER A 897 -21.80 -20.32 14.86
C SER A 897 -22.39 -20.47 13.44
N THR A 898 -21.88 -21.42 12.66
CA THR A 898 -22.25 -21.67 11.26
C THR A 898 -23.63 -22.32 11.10
N GLY A 899 -23.92 -23.39 11.83
CA GLY A 899 -25.09 -24.24 11.57
C GLY A 899 -26.13 -24.27 12.69
N PHE A 900 -27.42 -24.30 12.32
CA PHE A 900 -28.54 -24.36 13.27
C PHE A 900 -28.44 -25.48 14.33
N GLY A 901 -28.07 -26.70 13.92
CA GLY A 901 -27.92 -27.83 14.85
C GLY A 901 -26.74 -27.67 15.82
N THR A 902 -25.66 -27.03 15.36
CA THR A 902 -24.48 -26.68 16.15
C THR A 902 -24.87 -25.62 17.19
N SER A 903 -25.57 -24.57 16.77
CA SER A 903 -26.08 -23.51 17.66
C SER A 903 -27.01 -24.07 18.74
N ALA A 904 -27.95 -24.94 18.37
CA ALA A 904 -28.85 -25.59 19.32
C ALA A 904 -28.12 -26.46 20.33
N SER A 905 -27.08 -27.19 19.91
CA SER A 905 -26.25 -28.00 20.81
C SER A 905 -25.48 -27.13 21.81
N ILE A 906 -24.92 -26.00 21.36
CA ILE A 906 -24.22 -25.04 22.21
C ILE A 906 -25.20 -24.38 23.19
N HIS A 907 -26.38 -23.98 22.72
CA HIS A 907 -27.43 -23.39 23.56
C HIS A 907 -27.91 -24.36 24.65
N MET A 908 -28.23 -25.61 24.30
CA MET A 908 -28.60 -26.64 25.28
C MET A 908 -27.50 -26.91 26.31
N ALA A 909 -26.24 -26.82 25.91
CA ALA A 909 -25.11 -27.10 26.79
C ALA A 909 -24.78 -25.93 27.74
N THR A 910 -24.93 -24.69 27.28
CA THR A 910 -24.49 -23.48 28.01
C THR A 910 -25.64 -22.68 28.62
N GLY A 911 -26.87 -22.88 28.15
CA GLY A 911 -28.03 -22.04 28.46
C GLY A 911 -27.99 -20.65 27.82
N ARG A 912 -26.99 -20.35 26.98
CA ARG A 912 -26.78 -19.01 26.39
C ARG A 912 -27.37 -18.93 24.99
N PRO A 913 -27.93 -17.78 24.56
CA PRO A 913 -28.35 -17.58 23.18
C PRO A 913 -27.16 -17.68 22.21
N VAL A 914 -27.41 -18.24 21.02
CA VAL A 914 -26.38 -18.45 19.99
C VAL A 914 -26.89 -17.95 18.65
N VAL A 915 -26.13 -17.07 18.02
CA VAL A 915 -26.39 -16.51 16.70
C VAL A 915 -25.97 -17.52 15.63
N VAL A 916 -26.85 -17.78 14.67
CA VAL A 916 -26.63 -18.68 13.54
C VAL A 916 -26.36 -17.86 12.29
N ALA A 917 -25.15 -17.97 11.72
CA ALA A 917 -24.78 -17.30 10.48
C ALA A 917 -25.17 -18.08 9.21
N PHE A 918 -25.58 -19.35 9.37
CA PHE A 918 -26.00 -20.30 8.34
C PHE A 918 -24.92 -20.76 7.34
N GLN A 919 -23.98 -19.88 6.97
CA GLN A 919 -22.93 -20.14 5.99
C GLN A 919 -21.60 -19.53 6.42
N ASP A 920 -20.48 -20.20 6.11
CA ASP A 920 -19.13 -19.74 6.49
C ASP A 920 -18.77 -18.38 5.89
N ASN A 921 -19.27 -18.09 4.68
CA ASN A 921 -19.06 -16.80 4.01
C ASN A 921 -19.91 -15.67 4.59
N ASN A 922 -20.89 -15.97 5.46
CA ASN A 922 -21.72 -14.98 6.16
C ASN A 922 -21.25 -14.72 7.60
N LEU A 923 -20.31 -15.52 8.13
CA LEU A 923 -19.79 -15.37 9.49
C LEU A 923 -19.20 -13.98 9.75
N GLU A 924 -18.44 -13.45 8.80
CA GLU A 924 -17.79 -12.14 8.94
C GLU A 924 -18.81 -11.00 8.92
N ASP A 925 -19.78 -11.05 8.00
CA ASP A 925 -20.85 -10.04 7.90
C ASP A 925 -21.69 -10.01 9.19
N VAL A 926 -22.09 -11.19 9.70
CA VAL A 926 -22.84 -11.30 10.95
C VAL A 926 -21.99 -10.89 12.16
N ALA A 927 -20.71 -11.25 12.20
CA ALA A 927 -19.83 -10.84 13.30
C ALA A 927 -19.68 -9.31 13.36
N LYS A 928 -19.51 -8.65 12.21
CA LYS A 928 -19.43 -7.18 12.12
C LYS A 928 -20.72 -6.51 12.59
N GLU A 929 -21.86 -7.03 12.15
CA GLU A 929 -23.18 -6.55 12.57
C GLU A 929 -23.34 -6.59 14.10
N PHE A 930 -22.95 -7.71 14.74
CA PHE A 930 -23.00 -7.82 16.20
C PHE A 930 -21.93 -6.99 16.92
N LYS A 931 -20.76 -6.74 16.30
CA LYS A 931 -19.73 -5.86 16.87
C LYS A 931 -20.17 -4.41 16.87
N GLN A 932 -20.87 -3.99 15.82
CA GLN A 932 -21.46 -2.66 15.74
C GLN A 932 -22.59 -2.48 16.76
N GLN A 933 -23.45 -3.49 16.92
CA GLN A 933 -24.56 -3.42 17.89
C GLN A 933 -24.11 -3.53 19.35
N TYR A 934 -23.06 -4.31 19.61
CA TYR A 934 -22.54 -4.53 20.97
C TYR A 934 -21.01 -4.31 21.02
N PRO A 935 -20.53 -3.05 20.92
CA PRO A 935 -19.11 -2.74 20.85
C PRO A 935 -18.28 -3.30 22.00
N GLU A 936 -18.83 -3.29 23.22
CA GLU A 936 -18.13 -3.72 24.44
C GLU A 936 -18.20 -5.23 24.69
N ARG A 937 -19.09 -5.94 23.98
CA ARG A 937 -19.25 -7.39 24.18
C ARG A 937 -18.16 -8.14 23.42
N THR A 938 -17.58 -9.13 24.09
CA THR A 938 -16.66 -10.08 23.42
C THR A 938 -17.44 -10.95 22.44
N ILE A 939 -16.98 -11.05 21.19
CA ILE A 939 -17.57 -11.95 20.20
C ILE A 939 -16.79 -13.26 20.16
N ALA A 940 -17.49 -14.39 20.33
CA ALA A 940 -16.92 -15.72 20.21
C ALA A 940 -17.52 -16.46 19.02
N ILE A 941 -16.69 -16.81 18.03
CA ILE A 941 -17.08 -17.55 16.84
C ILE A 941 -16.82 -19.04 17.08
N LEU A 942 -17.87 -19.85 17.21
CA LEU A 942 -17.80 -21.30 17.33
C LEU A 942 -17.87 -21.91 15.93
N GLY A 943 -16.69 -22.13 15.34
CA GLY A 943 -16.56 -22.62 13.97
C GLY A 943 -16.47 -24.13 13.86
N ASP A 944 -16.73 -24.63 12.67
CA ASP A 944 -16.53 -26.03 12.31
C ASP A 944 -15.03 -26.29 12.09
N ASP A 945 -14.56 -27.48 12.45
CA ASP A 945 -13.21 -27.95 12.22
C ASP A 945 -13.27 -29.07 11.18
N ASP A 946 -13.44 -28.66 9.91
CA ASP A 946 -13.66 -29.50 8.72
C ASP A 946 -12.37 -30.22 8.29
N ARG A 947 -11.82 -31.00 9.21
CA ARG A 947 -10.65 -31.86 9.00
C ARG A 947 -11.08 -33.03 8.11
N HIS A 948 -11.19 -32.80 6.81
CA HIS A 948 -11.60 -33.84 5.87
C HIS A 948 -10.68 -35.06 5.93
N LEU A 949 -11.28 -36.24 5.72
CA LEU A 949 -10.63 -37.55 5.68
C LEU A 949 -9.43 -37.57 4.72
N PRO A 950 -8.37 -38.32 5.03
CA PRO A 950 -7.08 -38.35 4.33
C PRO A 950 -7.12 -38.91 2.88
N GLU A 951 -8.28 -39.04 2.25
CA GLU A 951 -8.45 -39.74 0.96
C GLU A 951 -8.30 -38.83 -0.29
N ARG A 952 -8.10 -37.51 -0.12
CA ARG A 952 -7.80 -36.60 -1.23
C ARG A 952 -6.40 -36.03 -1.09
N THR A 953 -5.68 -36.02 -2.22
CA THR A 953 -4.38 -35.37 -2.34
C THR A 953 -4.48 -34.27 -3.40
N PRO A 954 -4.34 -32.99 -3.01
CA PRO A 954 -4.17 -32.52 -1.63
C PRO A 954 -5.46 -32.62 -0.80
N PRO A 955 -5.35 -32.62 0.55
CA PRO A 955 -6.50 -32.55 1.43
C PRO A 955 -7.27 -31.25 1.18
N LEU A 956 -8.59 -31.30 1.32
CA LEU A 956 -9.41 -30.10 1.21
C LEU A 956 -9.03 -29.09 2.32
N PRO A 957 -9.00 -27.78 2.01
CA PRO A 957 -8.76 -26.75 3.01
C PRO A 957 -9.84 -26.79 4.09
N ASN A 958 -9.46 -26.45 5.32
CA ASN A 958 -10.37 -26.43 6.48
C ASN A 958 -11.14 -25.10 6.48
N SER A 959 -12.05 -24.98 5.51
CA SER A 959 -12.79 -23.76 5.21
C SER A 959 -13.54 -23.23 6.44
N GLY A 960 -14.23 -24.09 7.21
CA GLY A 960 -14.94 -23.68 8.42
C GLY A 960 -14.02 -23.03 9.45
N ARG A 961 -12.83 -23.61 9.68
CA ARG A 961 -11.85 -23.08 10.63
C ARG A 961 -11.25 -21.77 10.18
N GLU A 962 -10.89 -21.66 8.90
CA GLU A 962 -10.30 -20.46 8.31
C GLU A 962 -11.28 -19.29 8.36
N LYS A 963 -12.54 -19.51 7.95
CA LYS A 963 -13.58 -18.47 7.94
C LYS A 963 -13.97 -18.03 9.34
N ALA A 964 -14.10 -18.95 10.29
CA ALA A 964 -14.36 -18.60 11.69
C ALA A 964 -13.20 -17.79 12.31
N THR A 965 -11.96 -18.13 11.97
CA THR A 965 -10.76 -17.40 12.44
C THR A 965 -10.70 -15.99 11.84
N ALA A 966 -10.98 -15.86 10.54
CA ALA A 966 -11.03 -14.57 9.86
C ALA A 966 -12.13 -13.67 10.42
N ALA A 967 -13.35 -14.19 10.59
CA ALA A 967 -14.47 -13.46 11.17
C ALA A 967 -14.18 -12.99 12.60
N ALA A 968 -13.59 -13.85 13.44
CA ALA A 968 -13.18 -13.48 14.80
C ALA A 968 -12.14 -12.36 14.78
N LYS A 969 -11.12 -12.44 13.91
CA LYS A 969 -10.07 -11.43 13.79
C LYS A 969 -10.64 -10.08 13.35
N ALA A 970 -11.58 -10.07 12.41
CA ALA A 970 -12.18 -8.85 11.87
C ALA A 970 -12.90 -7.98 12.92
N VAL A 971 -13.32 -8.57 14.04
CA VAL A 971 -14.09 -7.89 15.09
C VAL A 971 -13.39 -7.85 16.44
N GLY A 972 -12.10 -8.22 16.49
CA GLY A 972 -11.36 -8.37 17.76
C GLY A 972 -11.93 -9.47 18.67
N GLY A 973 -12.67 -10.42 18.10
CA GLY A 973 -13.27 -11.56 18.79
C GLY A 973 -12.35 -12.79 18.83
N ARG A 974 -12.91 -13.95 19.18
CA ARG A 974 -12.15 -15.20 19.31
C ARG A 974 -12.85 -16.39 18.66
N ALA A 975 -12.10 -17.18 17.92
CA ALA A 975 -12.59 -18.43 17.34
C ALA A 975 -12.38 -19.61 18.29
N LEU A 976 -13.41 -20.46 18.45
CA LEU A 976 -13.42 -21.67 19.27
C LEU A 976 -13.81 -22.88 18.40
N PHE A 977 -13.12 -24.01 18.60
CA PHE A 977 -13.28 -25.22 17.78
C PHE A 977 -13.44 -26.48 18.64
N PRO A 978 -14.28 -27.44 18.23
CA PRO A 978 -14.50 -28.67 18.98
C PRO A 978 -13.26 -29.56 19.00
N GLN A 979 -12.86 -30.00 20.19
CA GLN A 979 -11.74 -30.91 20.41
C GLN A 979 -12.22 -32.35 20.54
N PHE A 980 -11.75 -33.20 19.63
CA PHE A 980 -11.97 -34.65 19.61
C PHE A 980 -10.68 -35.40 19.95
N THR A 981 -10.79 -36.60 20.53
CA THR A 981 -9.63 -37.47 20.76
C THR A 981 -9.02 -37.98 19.47
N ALA A 982 -7.77 -38.44 19.52
CA ALA A 982 -7.07 -38.99 18.36
C ALA A 982 -7.84 -40.13 17.66
N GLN A 983 -8.58 -40.95 18.43
CA GLN A 983 -9.39 -42.05 17.88
C GLN A 983 -10.69 -41.56 17.20
N GLU A 984 -11.25 -40.43 17.63
CA GLU A 984 -12.46 -39.82 17.07
C GLU A 984 -12.18 -38.96 15.83
N LYS A 985 -10.96 -38.41 15.74
CA LYS A 985 -10.49 -37.66 14.56
C LYS A 985 -10.49 -38.48 13.26
N GLY A 986 -10.66 -39.80 13.33
CA GLY A 986 -10.83 -40.69 12.17
C GLY A 986 -12.28 -40.96 11.73
N ARG A 987 -13.30 -40.24 12.26
CA ARG A 987 -14.73 -40.54 12.05
C ARG A 987 -15.58 -39.37 11.49
N GLU A 988 -14.98 -38.47 10.72
CA GLU A 988 -15.68 -37.32 10.08
C GLU A 988 -16.39 -36.32 11.02
N PHE A 989 -16.01 -36.25 12.30
CA PHE A 989 -16.60 -35.28 13.23
C PHE A 989 -15.95 -33.90 13.08
N THR A 990 -16.76 -32.88 12.78
CA THR A 990 -16.26 -31.53 12.47
C THR A 990 -16.82 -30.44 13.37
N ASP A 991 -18.04 -30.59 13.91
CA ASP A 991 -18.75 -29.52 14.61
C ASP A 991 -19.08 -29.83 16.09
N PHE A 992 -19.56 -28.82 16.84
CA PHE A 992 -19.99 -29.01 18.24
C PHE A 992 -21.26 -29.88 18.37
N SER A 993 -22.04 -30.06 17.29
CA SER A 993 -23.18 -30.97 17.27
C SER A 993 -22.72 -32.44 17.28
N ASP A 994 -21.64 -32.77 16.56
CA ASP A 994 -21.01 -34.08 16.60
C ASP A 994 -20.38 -34.36 17.97
N LEU A 995 -19.76 -33.34 18.58
CA LEU A 995 -19.26 -33.42 19.95
C LEU A 995 -20.38 -33.69 20.96
N HIS A 996 -21.53 -33.02 20.82
CA HIS A 996 -22.73 -33.28 21.61
C HIS A 996 -23.18 -34.74 21.46
N ARG A 997 -23.34 -35.25 20.23
CA ARG A 997 -23.80 -36.62 19.99
C ARG A 997 -22.86 -37.69 20.53
N THR A 998 -21.56 -37.44 20.47
CA THR A 998 -20.54 -38.43 20.83
C THR A 998 -20.17 -38.41 22.32
N ARG A 999 -20.19 -37.24 22.96
CA ARG A 999 -19.69 -37.03 24.33
C ARG A 999 -20.67 -36.36 25.28
N GLY A 1000 -21.86 -36.00 24.80
CA GLY A 1000 -22.92 -35.37 25.57
C GLY A 1000 -22.74 -33.86 25.79
N LEU A 1001 -23.81 -33.20 26.23
CA LEU A 1001 -23.87 -31.75 26.47
C LEU A 1001 -22.80 -31.27 27.46
N ALA A 1002 -22.49 -32.06 28.49
CA ALA A 1002 -21.47 -31.70 29.48
C ALA A 1002 -20.08 -31.52 28.85
N ALA A 1003 -19.76 -32.25 27.76
CA ALA A 1003 -18.49 -32.08 27.06
C ALA A 1003 -18.46 -30.79 26.24
N VAL A 1004 -19.56 -30.46 25.57
CA VAL A 1004 -19.73 -29.18 24.85
C VAL A 1004 -19.60 -28.01 25.81
N GLN A 1005 -20.35 -28.03 26.92
CA GLN A 1005 -20.31 -26.99 27.95
C GLN A 1005 -18.89 -26.76 28.46
N ARG A 1006 -18.18 -27.83 28.86
CA ARG A 1006 -16.80 -27.70 29.35
C ARG A 1006 -15.86 -27.06 28.32
N GLN A 1007 -15.93 -27.47 27.05
CA GLN A 1007 -15.03 -26.93 26.03
C GLN A 1007 -15.33 -25.46 25.69
N VAL A 1008 -16.61 -25.10 25.62
CA VAL A 1008 -17.03 -23.70 25.38
C VAL A 1008 -16.62 -22.83 26.56
N GLU A 1009 -16.96 -23.21 27.79
CA GLU A 1009 -16.62 -22.44 29.00
C GLU A 1009 -15.10 -22.31 29.20
N GLN A 1010 -14.33 -23.37 28.94
CA GLN A 1010 -12.87 -23.31 28.98
C GLN A 1010 -12.32 -22.34 27.92
N GLY A 1011 -12.85 -22.38 26.70
CA GLY A 1011 -12.47 -21.47 25.62
C GLY A 1011 -12.77 -20.00 25.96
N LEU A 1012 -13.92 -19.73 26.58
CA LEU A 1012 -14.33 -18.40 27.03
C LEU A 1012 -13.51 -17.93 28.25
N ALA A 1013 -13.23 -18.79 29.22
CA ALA A 1013 -12.41 -18.47 30.39
C ALA A 1013 -10.96 -18.14 30.01
N GLN A 1014 -10.38 -18.89 29.05
CA GLN A 1014 -9.06 -18.57 28.49
C GLN A 1014 -9.04 -17.22 27.76
N ALA A 1015 -10.17 -16.83 27.16
CA ALA A 1015 -10.31 -15.50 26.55
C ALA A 1015 -10.31 -14.41 27.63
N ARG A 1016 -11.11 -14.58 28.70
CA ARG A 1016 -11.20 -13.65 29.84
C ARG A 1016 -9.89 -13.50 30.62
N GLY A 1017 -9.14 -14.58 30.84
CA GLY A 1017 -7.88 -14.56 31.60
C GLY A 1017 -6.76 -13.76 30.92
N LYS A 1018 -6.73 -13.70 29.59
CA LYS A 1018 -5.76 -12.88 28.85
C LYS A 1018 -6.11 -11.39 28.90
N VAL A 1019 -7.39 -11.05 28.83
CA VAL A 1019 -7.88 -9.66 28.96
C VAL A 1019 -7.68 -9.15 30.38
N ASN A 1020 -7.99 -9.94 31.41
CA ASN A 1020 -7.74 -9.55 32.80
C ASN A 1020 -6.26 -9.37 33.12
N ALA A 1021 -5.36 -10.18 32.54
CA ALA A 1021 -3.92 -10.01 32.72
C ALA A 1021 -3.41 -8.70 32.07
N GLN A 1022 -4.06 -8.25 30.99
CA GLN A 1022 -3.75 -7.00 30.32
C GLN A 1022 -4.28 -5.81 31.12
N ASN A 1023 -5.54 -5.85 31.57
CA ASN A 1023 -6.16 -4.80 32.38
C ASN A 1023 -5.52 -4.69 33.78
N GLN A 1024 -5.09 -5.79 34.40
CA GLN A 1024 -4.33 -5.75 35.66
C GLN A 1024 -2.96 -5.12 35.49
N ARG A 1025 -2.36 -5.24 34.30
CA ARG A 1025 -1.07 -4.62 33.99
C ARG A 1025 -1.24 -3.11 33.80
N GLU A 1026 -2.34 -2.68 33.18
CA GLU A 1026 -2.71 -1.27 33.04
C GLU A 1026 -3.12 -0.64 34.38
N GLN A 1027 -3.97 -1.29 35.18
CA GLN A 1027 -4.33 -0.80 36.52
C GLN A 1027 -3.13 -0.79 37.50
N ALA A 1028 -2.18 -1.71 37.34
CA ALA A 1028 -0.93 -1.67 38.11
C ALA A 1028 -0.04 -0.48 37.70
N LEU A 1029 -0.07 -0.09 36.41
CA LEU A 1029 0.56 1.13 35.93
C LEU A 1029 -0.13 2.37 36.49
N GLU A 1030 -1.45 2.40 36.49
CA GLU A 1030 -2.27 3.53 36.94
C GLU A 1030 -2.13 3.77 38.45
N LYS A 1031 -2.17 2.70 39.27
CA LYS A 1031 -1.88 2.78 40.71
C LYS A 1031 -0.43 3.15 41.03
N ALA A 1032 0.51 2.83 40.15
CA ALA A 1032 1.89 3.28 40.29
C ALA A 1032 2.01 4.78 40.01
N GLN A 1033 1.21 5.31 39.08
CA GLN A 1033 1.12 6.74 38.77
C GLN A 1033 0.42 7.53 39.89
N GLU A 1034 -0.67 7.01 40.48
CA GLU A 1034 -1.36 7.64 41.62
C GLU A 1034 -0.49 7.71 42.88
N ARG A 1035 0.27 6.65 43.20
CA ARG A 1035 1.25 6.68 44.31
C ARG A 1035 2.38 7.68 44.06
N GLY A 1036 2.71 7.94 42.79
CA GLY A 1036 3.62 9.00 42.41
C GLY A 1036 3.06 10.39 42.73
N LYS A 1037 1.79 10.62 42.43
CA LYS A 1037 1.08 11.89 42.71
C LYS A 1037 0.91 12.14 44.22
N GLU A 1038 0.49 11.15 45.02
CA GLU A 1038 0.37 11.30 46.49
C GLU A 1038 1.72 11.63 47.17
N HIS A 1039 2.82 11.09 46.64
CA HIS A 1039 4.17 11.36 47.15
C HIS A 1039 4.66 12.78 46.80
N ASP A 1040 4.20 13.34 45.68
CA ASP A 1040 4.48 14.73 45.29
C ASP A 1040 3.61 15.75 46.03
N ASP A 1041 2.36 15.43 46.35
CA ASP A 1041 1.50 16.30 47.16
C ASP A 1041 1.94 16.40 48.63
N GLN A 1042 2.48 15.31 49.21
CA GLN A 1042 3.11 15.37 50.54
C GLN A 1042 4.40 16.20 50.57
N LYS A 1043 5.10 16.34 49.44
CA LYS A 1043 6.25 17.26 49.32
C LYS A 1043 5.82 18.72 49.17
N ARG A 1044 4.71 18.98 48.47
CA ARG A 1044 4.15 20.33 48.28
C ARG A 1044 3.55 20.92 49.57
N SER A 1045 3.06 20.10 50.49
CA SER A 1045 2.46 20.57 51.75
C SER A 1045 3.47 21.03 52.84
N ARG A 1046 4.78 20.88 52.61
CA ARG A 1046 5.84 21.37 53.52
C ARG A 1046 6.52 22.61 52.92
N GLY A 1047 5.80 23.73 52.96
CA GLY A 1047 6.35 25.05 52.62
C GLY A 1047 7.49 25.49 53.57
N PRO A 1048 8.45 26.31 53.09
CA PRO A 1048 9.68 26.60 53.81
C PRO A 1048 9.46 27.71 54.85
N ALA A 1049 9.73 27.40 56.13
CA ALA A 1049 9.85 28.41 57.17
C ALA A 1049 11.13 29.24 56.93
N ARG A 1050 10.95 30.55 56.74
CA ARG A 1050 12.03 31.56 56.73
C ARG A 1050 12.81 31.53 58.05
N GLY A 1051 14.13 31.53 57.97
CA GLY A 1051 15.02 31.72 59.11
C GLY A 1051 16.34 32.35 58.65
N GLU A 1052 16.56 33.57 59.11
CA GLU A 1052 17.67 34.46 58.78
C GLU A 1052 19.06 33.95 59.18
N ALA A 1053 20.06 34.58 58.57
CA ALA A 1053 21.49 34.47 58.78
C ALA A 1053 21.97 34.38 60.25
N ARG A 1054 23.08 33.65 60.47
CA ARG A 1054 24.30 34.13 61.15
C ARG A 1054 25.38 33.02 61.26
N GLY A 1055 26.53 33.30 60.64
CA GLY A 1055 27.81 33.44 61.34
C GLY A 1055 28.57 32.21 61.88
N LEU A 1056 29.83 32.15 61.43
CA LEU A 1056 31.05 31.78 62.18
C LEU A 1056 31.52 30.30 62.17
N SER A 1057 32.71 30.14 61.56
CA SER A 1057 33.89 29.46 62.15
C SER A 1057 33.80 27.97 62.46
N LEU A 1058 34.27 27.12 61.56
CA LEU A 1058 35.62 26.49 61.57
C LEU A 1058 35.79 25.57 60.36
#